data_AF-A0A151K1P1-F1
#
_entry.id   AF-A0A151K1P1-F1
#
_cell.length_a   1.000
_cell.length_b   1.000
_cell.length_c   1.000
_cell.angle_alpha   90.00
_cell.angle_beta   90.00
_cell.angle_gamma   90.00
#
_symmetry.space_group_name_H-M   'P 1'
#
loop_
_entity.id
_entity.type
_entity.pdbx_description
1 polymer ?
#
loop_
_entity_poly.entity_id
_entity_poly.type
_entity_poly.pdbx_seq_one_letter_code
_entity_poly.pdbx_strand_id
1 'polypeptide(L)'
;MDIPLLCSMLQKTKINRSYRTKPSNKYCLGIEGNNCVCPTAKVIGGSSVLNFMVATRGNAEDYDRWAEMGNKGWAYKDVLKYFKKLETMDIPELKSDITYHNTNGPVHITQSEYRTGVAKAFIQASKEMGYPIVDYNGKEEIGFSYVQRTIMNGTRMSSNRAYLNPARDRKNLHVTLESMVTKLLIDPSTKRAIGVEFVKHDQTTRVIANKEVIVCAGAIGSPQLLMLSGIGPMKHLINLGIDVVQDAPVGENFMDHIAFYGLTWAINTSTSLLSSEQLNPFNPYITDFLLKRTGPFTIPGGLEGIGFINTKHPEKRNGLPDIELLFTSVSFKNYIFSDMLHLKKSISQEWSKYADTFGWSLMPILMKPKSRGRITLLANDVNVKPEITLNYFNDPNDMKTMIAGLRTALNFGQTKAMQALNSQLLQITCTECHDYEYDSNAYWECMLRLLTSTVFHYCGTCKMGAKGDPTAVVDPKLKVIGIQGLRVADASIMPEIISGHLRTLGAAHNERNREQRIRISIYQKLRISQYMISDREFLKALDLVLNSTIFSFNDKFYKQTFGVPMDSLLSPIVGQLNNNLYDDYTGGSRLINILKLPKALVDFFTQSQRYLAEQVQDTTPQSGDTFDFIVIGAGTAGATIAARLSKISQIKVLLIEDGTHEDLYMDIPLLCSMLQKTKINRSYRTKPSNKYCLGIEGNNCVCPTAKVIGGSSVLNFMVATRGNAEDYDRWAEMGNKGWAYKDVLKYFKKLETMDIPELKSDITYHNTNGPVHITQSEYRTGVAKAFIQASKEMGYPIVDYNGKEEIGFSYVQRTIMNGTRMSSNRAYLNPARDRKNLHVTLESMVTKLLIDPSTKRAIGVEFVKHDQTTRVIANKEVIVCAGAIGSPQLLMLSGIGPMKHLINLGIDVVQDAPVGENFMDHIAFYGLTWAINTSTSLLSSEQLNPFNPYITDFLLKRTGPFTIPGGLEGIGFINTKHPEKRNGLPDIELLFTSVSFKNYIFSDMLHLKKSIRQEWSKYVDTFGWSLMPILMKPKSRGRITLLANDVNVKPEITLNYFNDPNDMKTMIAGLRTALNFGQTKAMQALNSQLLQITCTECHDYEYDSNAYWECMLRLLTSTVFHYCGTCKMGAKGDPTAVVDPKLKVIGIQGLRVADASIMPEIISGHLSIPVYMIAEKAADMIKEEWGYLEKS
;
A
#
# COMPACT_ATOMS: atom_id res chain seq x y z
N MET A 1 7.95 24.07 -15.53
CA MET A 1 7.76 23.02 -14.50
C MET A 1 9.16 22.70 -13.99
N ASP A 2 9.44 22.92 -12.71
CA ASP A 2 10.76 22.61 -12.12
C ASP A 2 10.79 21.10 -11.83
N ILE A 3 11.15 20.32 -12.86
CA ILE A 3 11.28 18.85 -12.86
C ILE A 3 12.15 18.30 -11.70
N PRO A 4 13.18 19.03 -11.20
CA PRO A 4 13.86 18.69 -9.95
C PRO A 4 12.91 18.45 -8.76
N LEU A 5 11.74 19.11 -8.70
CA LEU A 5 10.79 19.00 -7.60
C LEU A 5 10.07 17.64 -7.55
N LEU A 6 9.74 17.04 -8.71
CA LEU A 6 9.11 15.72 -8.76
C LEU A 6 10.11 14.60 -8.42
N CYS A 7 11.36 14.77 -8.88
CA CYS A 7 12.48 13.92 -8.46
C CYS A 7 12.81 14.12 -6.98
N SER A 8 12.74 15.34 -6.44
CA SER A 8 12.97 15.62 -5.01
C SER A 8 11.86 15.06 -4.12
N MET A 9 10.61 15.03 -4.62
CA MET A 9 9.47 14.39 -3.95
C MET A 9 9.60 12.86 -3.83
N LEU A 10 10.24 12.20 -4.80
CA LEU A 10 10.60 10.78 -4.73
C LEU A 10 11.87 10.53 -3.87
N GLN A 11 12.63 11.58 -3.55
CA GLN A 11 13.91 11.56 -2.84
C GLN A 11 13.83 11.88 -1.33
N LYS A 12 12.73 11.53 -0.63
CA LYS A 12 12.73 11.61 0.85
C LYS A 12 13.55 10.49 1.54
N THR A 13 14.68 10.07 0.96
CA THR A 13 15.73 9.46 1.75
C THR A 13 16.51 10.60 2.42
N LYS A 14 16.44 10.70 3.75
CA LYS A 14 17.30 11.58 4.55
C LYS A 14 18.76 11.07 4.46
N ILE A 15 19.39 11.12 3.29
CA ILE A 15 20.81 10.77 3.09
C ILE A 15 21.63 11.90 3.68
N ASN A 16 22.44 11.59 4.67
CA ASN A 16 23.38 12.54 5.21
C ASN A 16 24.71 12.43 4.47
N ARG A 17 24.94 13.35 3.52
CA ARG A 17 26.20 13.50 2.76
C ARG A 17 27.22 14.40 3.45
N SER A 18 26.96 14.83 4.69
CA SER A 18 27.86 15.74 5.41
C SER A 18 29.16 15.08 5.86
N TYR A 19 29.20 13.75 5.96
CA TYR A 19 30.42 13.03 6.31
C TYR A 19 31.33 12.96 5.08
N ARG A 20 32.56 13.45 5.25
CA ARG A 20 33.62 13.44 4.25
C ARG A 20 34.92 13.01 4.89
N THR A 21 35.81 12.44 4.10
CA THR A 21 37.15 12.16 4.59
C THR A 21 37.92 13.47 4.78
N LYS A 22 39.00 13.40 5.56
CA LYS A 22 40.05 14.39 5.51
C LYS A 22 40.56 14.51 4.06
N PRO A 23 40.82 15.72 3.54
CA PRO A 23 41.47 15.89 2.23
C PRO A 23 42.76 15.08 2.14
N SER A 24 42.99 14.46 0.98
CA SER A 24 44.15 13.62 0.70
C SER A 24 44.82 14.02 -0.60
N ASN A 25 46.14 13.79 -0.69
CA ASN A 25 46.89 13.85 -1.94
C ASN A 25 47.13 12.47 -2.56
N LYS A 26 46.53 11.40 -2.01
CA LYS A 26 46.76 10.02 -2.45
C LYS A 26 45.56 9.36 -3.13
N TYR A 27 44.34 9.81 -2.89
CA TYR A 27 43.10 9.18 -3.37
C TYR A 27 41.97 10.21 -3.45
N CYS A 28 40.89 9.89 -4.17
CA CYS A 28 39.75 10.80 -4.39
C CYS A 28 40.15 12.17 -4.97
N LEU A 29 41.24 12.23 -5.74
CA LEU A 29 41.78 13.50 -6.27
C LEU A 29 40.88 14.14 -7.33
N GLY A 30 40.02 13.35 -7.96
CA GLY A 30 39.01 13.81 -8.90
C GLY A 30 37.71 14.27 -8.25
N ILE A 31 37.62 14.22 -6.91
CA ILE A 31 36.44 14.61 -6.13
C ILE A 31 36.64 16.02 -5.56
N GLU A 32 35.57 16.80 -5.47
CA GLU A 32 35.60 18.16 -4.89
C GLU A 32 36.22 18.15 -3.49
N GLY A 33 37.21 19.04 -3.28
CA GLY A 33 37.94 19.16 -2.03
C GLY A 33 38.96 18.05 -1.74
N ASN A 34 39.25 17.19 -2.74
CA ASN A 34 40.18 16.06 -2.64
C ASN A 34 39.87 15.13 -1.45
N ASN A 35 38.58 14.96 -1.13
CA ASN A 35 38.10 14.09 -0.07
C ASN A 35 36.97 13.20 -0.58
N CYS A 36 36.90 11.97 -0.10
CA CYS A 36 35.81 11.07 -0.47
C CYS A 36 34.54 11.45 0.30
N VAL A 37 33.38 11.27 -0.34
CA VAL A 37 32.08 11.42 0.30
C VAL A 37 31.74 10.15 1.07
N CYS A 38 31.27 10.27 2.31
CA CYS A 38 30.92 9.12 3.17
C CYS A 38 29.44 9.12 3.59
N PRO A 39 28.49 8.93 2.67
CA PRO A 39 27.07 9.10 2.95
C PRO A 39 26.56 8.10 4.00
N THR A 40 25.65 8.55 4.86
CA THR A 40 24.92 7.71 5.85
C THR A 40 23.41 7.89 5.72
N ALA A 41 22.63 6.90 6.16
CA ALA A 41 21.17 6.94 6.14
C ALA A 41 20.59 7.45 7.47
N LYS A 42 19.72 8.46 7.45
CA LYS A 42 18.96 8.94 8.63
C LYS A 42 17.51 8.45 8.60
N VAL A 43 17.32 7.14 8.41
CA VAL A 43 16.00 6.48 8.40
C VAL A 43 16.08 5.08 9.02
N ILE A 44 14.94 4.52 9.46
CA ILE A 44 14.86 3.16 10.02
C ILE A 44 15.35 2.14 8.98
N GLY A 45 16.20 1.22 9.42
CA GLY A 45 16.85 0.23 8.55
C GLY A 45 18.23 0.64 8.06
N GLY A 46 18.68 1.87 8.33
CA GLY A 46 20.05 2.32 8.10
C GLY A 46 20.50 2.15 6.64
N SER A 47 21.73 1.67 6.42
CA SER A 47 22.31 1.44 5.10
C SER A 47 21.46 0.55 4.17
N SER A 48 20.63 -0.34 4.71
CA SER A 48 19.82 -1.27 3.91
C SER A 48 18.77 -0.59 3.02
N VAL A 49 18.44 0.68 3.29
CA VAL A 49 17.52 1.49 2.48
C VAL A 49 18.19 2.28 1.37
N LEU A 50 19.53 2.39 1.38
CA LEU A 50 20.32 3.17 0.43
C LEU A 50 21.19 2.29 -0.49
N ASN A 51 21.00 0.97 -0.50
CA ASN A 51 21.88 0.04 -1.22
C ASN A 51 21.38 -0.40 -2.61
N PHE A 52 22.25 -0.93 -3.48
CA PHE A 52 21.84 -1.56 -4.76
C PHE A 52 21.15 -2.92 -4.59
N MET A 53 20.85 -3.31 -3.35
CA MET A 53 20.15 -4.53 -2.98
C MET A 53 20.90 -5.82 -3.32
N VAL A 54 22.18 -5.75 -3.67
CA VAL A 54 23.04 -6.92 -3.89
C VAL A 54 23.05 -7.80 -2.64
N ALA A 55 22.82 -9.09 -2.83
CA ALA A 55 22.92 -10.11 -1.80
C ALA A 55 24.20 -10.91 -2.04
N THR A 56 25.23 -10.60 -1.26
CA THR A 56 26.50 -11.33 -1.20
C THR A 56 26.78 -11.69 0.26
N ARG A 57 27.36 -12.88 0.46
CA ARG A 57 28.00 -13.31 1.69
C ARG A 57 29.50 -13.10 1.55
N GLY A 58 30.22 -13.18 2.66
CA GLY A 58 31.68 -13.34 2.59
C GLY A 58 32.05 -14.76 2.21
N ASN A 59 33.25 -14.95 1.66
CA ASN A 59 33.84 -16.27 1.46
C ASN A 59 33.90 -17.05 2.78
N ALA A 60 33.80 -18.37 2.71
CA ALA A 60 33.97 -19.23 3.89
C ALA A 60 35.31 -18.98 4.61
N GLU A 61 36.39 -18.81 3.84
CA GLU A 61 37.74 -18.56 4.35
C GLU A 61 37.82 -17.24 5.14
N ASP A 62 36.96 -16.25 4.87
CA ASP A 62 36.94 -15.00 5.65
C ASP A 62 36.57 -15.25 7.11
N TYR A 63 35.53 -16.06 7.32
CA TYR A 63 35.01 -16.41 8.64
C TYR A 63 35.92 -17.39 9.37
N ASP A 64 36.48 -18.36 8.63
CA ASP A 64 37.46 -19.28 9.20
C ASP A 64 38.72 -18.54 9.68
N ARG A 65 39.21 -17.56 8.92
CA ARG A 65 40.29 -16.67 9.37
C ARG A 65 39.93 -15.86 10.61
N TRP A 66 38.70 -15.36 10.73
CA TRP A 66 38.28 -14.68 11.96
C TRP A 66 38.36 -15.62 13.17
N ALA A 67 38.00 -16.89 13.00
CA ALA A 67 38.13 -17.89 14.04
C ALA A 67 39.60 -18.24 14.35
N GLU A 68 40.47 -18.30 13.34
CA GLU A 68 41.93 -18.49 13.49
C GLU A 68 42.58 -17.33 14.27
N MET A 69 42.06 -16.11 14.13
CA MET A 69 42.43 -14.96 14.99
C MET A 69 41.95 -15.10 16.45
N GLY A 70 41.37 -16.23 16.82
CA GLY A 70 40.90 -16.54 18.17
C GLY A 70 39.44 -16.16 18.46
N ASN A 71 38.68 -15.70 17.46
CA ASN A 71 37.26 -15.36 17.61
C ASN A 71 36.37 -16.61 17.54
N LYS A 72 36.37 -17.41 18.63
CA LYS A 72 35.60 -18.65 18.70
C LYS A 72 34.11 -18.43 18.40
N GLY A 73 33.52 -19.31 17.57
CA GLY A 73 32.12 -19.24 17.15
C GLY A 73 31.87 -18.42 15.88
N TRP A 74 32.94 -17.93 15.23
CA TRP A 74 32.87 -17.16 13.99
C TRP A 74 33.38 -17.90 12.76
N ALA A 75 33.76 -19.18 12.87
CA ALA A 75 34.12 -19.99 11.71
C ALA A 75 32.93 -20.12 10.76
N TYR A 76 33.16 -20.38 9.46
CA TYR A 76 32.09 -20.40 8.48
C TYR A 76 30.97 -21.39 8.85
N LYS A 77 31.35 -22.58 9.32
CA LYS A 77 30.40 -23.59 9.82
C LYS A 77 29.50 -23.06 10.95
N ASP A 78 30.00 -22.16 11.79
CA ASP A 78 29.28 -21.60 12.93
C ASP A 78 28.32 -20.49 12.48
N VAL A 79 28.69 -19.71 11.47
CA VAL A 79 27.90 -18.58 10.97
C VAL A 79 26.92 -18.96 9.85
N LEU A 80 27.18 -20.03 9.09
CA LEU A 80 26.34 -20.49 7.96
C LEU A 80 24.88 -20.70 8.38
N LYS A 81 24.65 -21.24 9.59
CA LYS A 81 23.29 -21.41 10.13
C LYS A 81 22.53 -20.10 10.27
N TYR A 82 23.21 -18.98 10.52
CA TYR A 82 22.58 -17.66 10.62
C TYR A 82 22.32 -17.05 9.24
N PHE A 83 23.20 -17.27 8.26
CA PHE A 83 22.92 -16.92 6.87
C PHE A 83 21.69 -17.66 6.34
N LYS A 84 21.62 -18.97 6.59
CA LYS A 84 20.43 -19.79 6.26
C LYS A 84 19.19 -19.33 7.01
N LYS A 85 19.31 -18.97 8.29
CA LYS A 85 18.17 -18.42 9.05
C LYS A 85 17.69 -17.07 8.52
N LEU A 86 18.57 -16.28 7.93
CA LEU A 86 18.27 -14.94 7.41
C LEU A 86 17.48 -14.98 6.11
N GLU A 87 17.73 -15.95 5.24
CA GLU A 87 17.25 -15.90 3.87
C GLU A 87 16.06 -16.82 3.52
N THR A 88 15.26 -16.36 2.57
CA THR A 88 14.41 -17.17 1.72
C THR A 88 14.94 -17.08 0.30
N MET A 89 15.48 -18.19 -0.20
CA MET A 89 15.97 -18.30 -1.56
C MET A 89 14.81 -18.46 -2.54
N ASP A 90 14.61 -17.47 -3.40
CA ASP A 90 13.55 -17.46 -4.40
C ASP A 90 14.03 -17.82 -5.81
N ILE A 91 15.34 -17.93 -6.02
CA ILE A 91 15.95 -18.33 -7.29
C ILE A 91 15.71 -19.84 -7.51
N PRO A 92 14.92 -20.23 -8.53
CA PRO A 92 14.48 -21.63 -8.68
C PRO A 92 15.60 -22.66 -8.70
N GLU A 93 16.71 -22.35 -9.38
CA GLU A 93 17.86 -23.25 -9.56
C GLU A 93 18.65 -23.46 -8.26
N LEU A 94 18.55 -22.53 -7.31
CA LEU A 94 19.30 -22.57 -6.04
C LEU A 94 18.44 -23.06 -4.87
N LYS A 95 17.11 -23.15 -5.03
CA LYS A 95 16.18 -23.61 -3.98
C LYS A 95 16.47 -25.03 -3.50
N SER A 96 16.97 -25.90 -4.38
CA SER A 96 17.29 -27.29 -4.06
C SER A 96 18.61 -27.45 -3.28
N ASP A 97 19.49 -26.45 -3.28
CA ASP A 97 20.73 -26.52 -2.50
C ASP A 97 20.49 -26.11 -1.05
N ILE A 98 19.95 -27.07 -0.29
CA ILE A 98 19.71 -26.94 1.14
C ILE A 98 21.00 -26.92 1.97
N THR A 99 22.18 -27.09 1.36
CA THR A 99 23.46 -27.02 2.08
C THR A 99 23.73 -25.57 2.46
N TYR A 100 23.70 -24.69 1.46
CA TYR A 100 24.03 -23.27 1.60
C TYR A 100 22.81 -22.36 1.70
N HIS A 101 21.64 -22.82 1.24
CA HIS A 101 20.42 -22.01 1.21
C HIS A 101 19.30 -22.52 2.10
N ASN A 102 18.32 -21.63 2.30
CA ASN A 102 17.09 -21.92 3.02
C ASN A 102 15.94 -21.16 2.36
N THR A 103 14.71 -21.60 2.59
CA THR A 103 13.48 -21.03 1.98
C THR A 103 12.54 -20.40 3.00
N ASN A 104 12.95 -20.31 4.27
CA ASN A 104 12.09 -19.93 5.40
C ASN A 104 12.61 -18.74 6.23
N GLY A 105 13.49 -17.91 5.67
CA GLY A 105 14.03 -16.72 6.32
C GLY A 105 13.27 -15.43 5.96
N PRO A 106 13.43 -14.35 6.74
CA PRO A 106 12.70 -13.10 6.52
C PRO A 106 13.24 -12.25 5.35
N VAL A 107 14.40 -12.56 4.79
CA VAL A 107 15.02 -11.81 3.69
C VAL A 107 14.95 -12.60 2.40
N HIS A 108 14.11 -12.17 1.46
CA HIS A 108 13.98 -12.80 0.15
C HIS A 108 15.18 -12.50 -0.76
N ILE A 109 15.76 -13.54 -1.34
CA ILE A 109 16.89 -13.50 -2.27
C ILE A 109 16.40 -13.90 -3.66
N THR A 110 16.34 -12.93 -4.58
CA THR A 110 15.79 -13.08 -5.93
C THR A 110 16.82 -12.73 -6.99
N GLN A 111 16.54 -13.07 -8.24
CA GLN A 111 17.21 -12.53 -9.42
C GLN A 111 16.19 -11.85 -10.32
N SER A 112 16.60 -10.83 -11.06
CA SER A 112 15.71 -10.18 -12.04
C SER A 112 15.45 -11.12 -13.22
N GLU A 113 14.17 -11.34 -13.57
CA GLU A 113 13.80 -12.05 -14.79
C GLU A 113 14.11 -11.22 -16.04
N TYR A 114 14.07 -9.89 -15.93
CA TYR A 114 14.49 -8.98 -16.99
C TYR A 114 16.03 -8.95 -17.08
N ARG A 115 16.56 -9.19 -18.28
CA ARG A 115 17.99 -9.16 -18.63
C ARG A 115 18.22 -8.36 -19.89
N THR A 116 19.11 -7.37 -19.84
CA THR A 116 19.53 -6.64 -21.02
C THR A 116 20.35 -7.53 -21.97
N GLY A 117 20.46 -7.13 -23.24
CA GLY A 117 21.29 -7.83 -24.21
C GLY A 117 22.77 -7.80 -23.79
N VAL A 118 23.23 -6.65 -23.27
CA VAL A 118 24.60 -6.49 -22.78
C VAL A 118 24.89 -7.32 -21.53
N ALA A 119 23.93 -7.54 -20.63
CA ALA A 119 24.12 -8.44 -19.48
C ALA A 119 24.32 -9.90 -19.90
N LYS A 120 23.65 -10.35 -20.97
CA LYS A 120 23.88 -11.68 -21.54
C LYS A 120 25.27 -11.79 -22.17
N ALA A 121 25.71 -10.73 -22.87
CA ALA A 121 27.05 -10.66 -23.43
C ALA A 121 28.13 -10.67 -22.34
N PHE A 122 27.92 -10.02 -21.20
CA PHE A 122 28.81 -10.07 -20.04
C PHE A 122 29.01 -11.51 -19.52
N ILE A 123 27.94 -12.28 -19.37
CA ILE A 123 28.00 -13.70 -18.96
C ILE A 123 28.68 -14.57 -20.03
N GLN A 124 28.55 -14.23 -21.30
CA GLN A 124 29.26 -14.94 -22.36
C GLN A 124 30.75 -14.59 -22.39
N ALA A 125 31.10 -13.31 -22.21
CA ALA A 125 32.46 -12.82 -22.11
C ALA A 125 33.23 -13.49 -20.97
N SER A 126 32.58 -13.71 -19.82
CA SER A 126 33.22 -14.41 -18.71
C SER A 126 33.60 -15.85 -19.06
N LYS A 127 32.75 -16.55 -19.83
CA LYS A 127 33.04 -17.90 -20.33
C LYS A 127 34.18 -17.91 -21.34
N GLU A 128 34.24 -16.92 -22.24
CA GLU A 128 35.35 -16.76 -23.18
C GLU A 128 36.69 -16.53 -22.47
N MET A 129 36.65 -15.85 -21.32
CA MET A 129 37.80 -15.65 -20.45
C MET A 129 38.11 -16.85 -19.55
N GLY A 130 37.40 -17.96 -19.69
CA GLY A 130 37.64 -19.21 -18.95
C GLY A 130 37.08 -19.24 -17.52
N TYR A 131 36.20 -18.29 -17.15
CA TYR A 131 35.57 -18.27 -15.83
C TYR A 131 34.22 -19.01 -15.83
N PRO A 132 33.93 -19.80 -14.78
CA PRO A 132 32.64 -20.48 -14.65
C PRO A 132 31.52 -19.51 -14.26
N ILE A 133 30.28 -19.97 -14.47
CA ILE A 133 29.10 -19.35 -13.87
C ILE A 133 28.81 -20.06 -12.57
N VAL A 134 28.84 -19.32 -11.46
CA VAL A 134 28.75 -19.87 -10.11
C VAL A 134 27.60 -19.27 -9.32
N ASP A 135 27.16 -19.99 -8.30
CA ASP A 135 26.48 -19.39 -7.16
C ASP A 135 27.52 -18.89 -6.17
N TYR A 136 27.83 -17.61 -6.24
CA TYR A 136 28.84 -16.98 -5.41
C TYR A 136 28.45 -16.90 -3.91
N ASN A 137 27.23 -17.27 -3.54
CA ASN A 137 26.79 -17.43 -2.13
C ASN A 137 26.81 -18.89 -1.66
N GLY A 138 27.19 -19.82 -2.54
CA GLY A 138 27.22 -21.26 -2.34
C GLY A 138 28.62 -21.76 -2.05
N LYS A 139 28.99 -22.89 -2.69
CA LYS A 139 30.28 -23.54 -2.47
C LYS A 139 31.46 -22.79 -3.11
N GLU A 140 31.26 -22.23 -4.30
CA GLU A 140 32.32 -21.62 -5.12
C GLU A 140 32.03 -20.14 -5.35
N GLU A 141 32.91 -19.27 -4.85
CA GLU A 141 32.76 -17.82 -5.00
C GLU A 141 33.43 -17.26 -6.26
N ILE A 142 34.62 -17.78 -6.62
CA ILE A 142 35.39 -17.30 -7.79
C ILE A 142 34.70 -17.74 -9.08
N GLY A 143 34.16 -16.76 -9.80
CA GLY A 143 33.37 -16.96 -11.00
C GLY A 143 32.44 -15.78 -11.23
N PHE A 144 31.54 -15.91 -12.20
CA PHE A 144 30.62 -14.86 -12.60
C PHE A 144 29.18 -15.30 -12.44
N SER A 145 28.27 -14.35 -12.24
CA SER A 145 26.85 -14.65 -12.16
C SER A 145 26.02 -13.41 -12.43
N TYR A 146 24.71 -13.64 -12.60
CA TYR A 146 23.77 -12.55 -12.47
C TYR A 146 23.60 -12.18 -10.99
N VAL A 147 23.35 -10.90 -10.73
CA VAL A 147 23.25 -10.39 -9.36
C VAL A 147 22.03 -10.96 -8.64
N GLN A 148 22.27 -11.65 -7.53
CA GLN A 148 21.26 -12.02 -6.52
C GLN A 148 20.93 -10.79 -5.66
N ARG A 149 19.65 -10.62 -5.29
CA ARG A 149 19.13 -9.39 -4.70
C ARG A 149 18.21 -9.61 -3.51
N THR A 150 18.27 -8.67 -2.59
CA THR A 150 17.29 -8.48 -1.50
C THR A 150 16.04 -7.75 -1.97
N ILE A 151 15.32 -8.37 -2.92
CA ILE A 151 14.09 -7.85 -3.51
C ILE A 151 12.98 -8.88 -3.38
N MET A 152 11.78 -8.43 -3.04
CA MET A 152 10.55 -9.24 -3.04
C MET A 152 9.48 -8.50 -3.85
N ASN A 153 8.91 -9.18 -4.85
CA ASN A 153 7.89 -8.65 -5.76
C ASN A 153 8.30 -7.27 -6.35
N GLY A 154 9.52 -7.18 -6.89
CA GLY A 154 10.11 -5.96 -7.46
C GLY A 154 10.30 -4.81 -6.48
N THR A 155 10.20 -5.04 -5.17
CA THR A 155 10.44 -4.02 -4.15
C THR A 155 11.56 -4.38 -3.19
N ARG A 156 12.29 -3.37 -2.71
CA ARG A 156 13.40 -3.50 -1.75
C ARG A 156 13.01 -4.23 -0.47
N MET A 157 13.81 -5.21 -0.06
CA MET A 157 13.73 -5.85 1.25
C MET A 157 14.76 -5.27 2.24
N SER A 158 14.41 -4.17 2.91
CA SER A 158 15.26 -3.57 3.95
C SER A 158 15.19 -4.35 5.27
N SER A 159 16.16 -4.14 6.18
CA SER A 159 16.10 -4.73 7.52
C SER A 159 14.85 -4.30 8.30
N ASN A 160 14.36 -3.08 8.05
CA ASN A 160 13.08 -2.64 8.60
C ASN A 160 11.92 -3.50 8.10
N ARG A 161 11.81 -3.73 6.78
CA ARG A 161 10.73 -4.56 6.22
C ARG A 161 10.81 -6.01 6.65
N ALA A 162 12.02 -6.56 6.75
CA ALA A 162 12.24 -7.97 7.09
C ALA A 162 12.03 -8.26 8.59
N TYR A 163 12.45 -7.36 9.49
CA TYR A 163 12.49 -7.66 10.93
C TYR A 163 11.65 -6.74 11.80
N LEU A 164 11.73 -5.42 11.59
CA LEU A 164 11.05 -4.46 12.49
C LEU A 164 9.56 -4.32 12.17
N ASN A 165 9.19 -4.21 10.90
CA ASN A 165 7.78 -4.10 10.49
C ASN A 165 6.95 -5.30 10.95
N PRO A 166 7.40 -6.56 10.78
CA PRO A 166 6.66 -7.72 11.29
C PRO A 166 6.65 -7.83 12.82
N ALA A 167 7.59 -7.14 13.49
CA ALA A 167 7.71 -7.15 14.95
C ALA A 167 7.13 -5.90 15.60
N ARG A 168 6.60 -4.95 14.83
CA ARG A 168 6.23 -3.61 15.32
C ARG A 168 5.12 -3.65 16.37
N ASP A 169 4.28 -4.68 16.30
CA ASP A 169 3.12 -4.86 17.19
C ASP A 169 3.48 -5.66 18.46
N ARG A 170 4.77 -6.02 18.64
CA ARG A 170 5.22 -6.74 19.84
C ARG A 170 5.30 -5.79 21.03
N LYS A 171 4.50 -6.04 22.05
CA LYS A 171 4.42 -5.23 23.29
C LYS A 171 5.77 -4.98 24.00
N ASN A 172 6.76 -5.84 23.79
CA ASN A 172 8.09 -5.71 24.37
C ASN A 172 9.12 -4.97 23.47
N LEU A 173 8.69 -4.40 22.35
CA LEU A 173 9.52 -3.61 21.45
C LEU A 173 8.99 -2.18 21.38
N HIS A 174 9.81 -1.21 21.80
CA HIS A 174 9.51 0.21 21.67
C HIS A 174 10.50 0.87 20.72
N VAL A 175 9.99 1.56 19.70
CA VAL A 175 10.80 2.27 18.71
C VAL A 175 10.56 3.78 18.85
N THR A 176 11.60 4.53 19.19
CA THR A 176 11.53 5.99 19.28
C THR A 176 12.27 6.63 18.11
N LEU A 177 11.53 7.40 17.30
CA LEU A 177 12.08 8.11 16.14
C LEU A 177 12.54 9.52 16.50
N GLU A 178 13.33 10.10 15.59
CA GLU A 178 13.84 11.49 15.69
C GLU A 178 14.56 11.76 17.02
N SER A 179 15.24 10.72 17.50
CA SER A 179 15.94 10.69 18.78
C SER A 179 17.42 10.47 18.52
N MET A 180 18.23 11.51 18.72
CA MET A 180 19.67 11.44 18.54
C MET A 180 20.32 11.09 19.87
N VAL A 181 20.87 9.88 19.97
CA VAL A 181 21.61 9.45 21.16
C VAL A 181 22.88 10.28 21.26
N THR A 182 23.05 10.97 22.38
CA THR A 182 24.16 11.90 22.63
C THR A 182 25.26 11.24 23.46
N LYS A 183 24.89 10.36 24.40
CA LYS A 183 25.82 9.70 25.32
C LYS A 183 25.29 8.38 25.85
N LEU A 184 26.20 7.44 26.15
CA LEU A 184 25.91 6.25 26.96
C LEU A 184 26.05 6.61 28.44
N LEU A 185 25.13 6.12 29.27
CA LEU A 185 25.18 6.30 30.72
C LEU A 185 25.98 5.13 31.31
N ILE A 186 27.13 5.42 31.91
CA ILE A 186 28.01 4.41 32.51
C ILE A 186 28.18 4.74 33.99
N ASP A 187 27.93 3.75 34.84
CA ASP A 187 28.24 3.83 36.27
C ASP A 187 29.76 3.82 36.47
N PRO A 188 30.38 4.90 36.98
CA PRO A 188 31.82 5.00 37.13
C PRO A 188 32.38 4.03 38.19
N SER A 189 31.57 3.61 39.16
CA SER A 189 32.01 2.71 40.23
C SER A 189 32.08 1.24 39.78
N THR A 190 31.11 0.81 38.96
CA THR A 190 31.01 -0.59 38.51
C THR A 190 31.45 -0.79 37.06
N LYS A 191 31.78 0.28 36.33
CA LYS A 191 32.00 0.29 34.87
C LYS A 191 30.87 -0.42 34.11
N ARG A 192 29.62 -0.19 34.51
CA ARG A 192 28.43 -0.81 33.89
C ARG A 192 27.69 0.20 33.04
N ALA A 193 27.37 -0.15 31.79
CA ALA A 193 26.42 0.63 31.01
C ALA A 193 25.01 0.43 31.57
N ILE A 194 24.42 1.53 32.03
CA ILE A 194 23.11 1.54 32.70
C ILE A 194 22.02 2.16 31.83
N GLY A 195 22.35 2.80 30.70
CA GLY A 195 21.33 3.45 29.88
C GLY A 195 21.90 4.33 28.78
N VAL A 196 21.04 5.18 28.23
CA VAL A 196 21.39 6.14 27.19
C VAL A 196 20.75 7.51 27.46
N GLU A 197 21.44 8.56 27.03
CA GLU A 197 20.90 9.91 26.90
C GLU A 197 20.67 10.21 25.41
N PHE A 198 19.53 10.78 25.08
CA PHE A 198 19.23 11.22 23.72
C PHE A 198 18.44 12.53 23.69
N VAL A 199 18.56 13.26 22.59
CA VAL A 199 17.79 14.48 22.33
C VAL A 199 16.67 14.18 21.34
N LYS A 200 15.45 14.60 21.67
CA LYS A 200 14.25 14.53 20.82
C LYS A 200 13.48 15.84 20.91
N HIS A 201 13.26 16.52 19.78
CA HIS A 201 12.63 17.86 19.73
C HIS A 201 13.26 18.85 20.73
N ASP A 202 14.60 18.90 20.74
CA ASP A 202 15.41 19.75 21.64
C ASP A 202 15.26 19.44 23.14
N GLN A 203 14.60 18.33 23.50
CA GLN A 203 14.50 17.84 24.86
C GLN A 203 15.46 16.67 25.09
N THR A 204 16.32 16.82 26.09
CA THR A 204 17.21 15.75 26.56
C THR A 204 16.44 14.77 27.43
N THR A 205 16.46 13.49 27.05
CA THR A 205 15.81 12.38 27.76
C THR A 205 16.84 11.32 28.12
N ARG A 206 16.70 10.73 29.31
CA ARG A 206 17.52 9.60 29.77
C ARG A 206 16.66 8.37 29.98
N VAL A 207 17.15 7.22 29.52
CA VAL A 207 16.47 5.93 29.69
C VAL A 207 17.45 4.92 30.25
N ILE A 208 17.02 4.18 31.27
CA ILE A 208 17.82 3.16 31.97
C ILE A 208 17.47 1.77 31.43
N ALA A 209 18.49 0.94 31.25
CA ALA A 209 18.40 -0.43 30.79
C ALA A 209 18.59 -1.41 31.96
N ASN A 210 17.62 -2.30 32.17
CA ASN A 210 17.68 -3.29 33.25
C ASN A 210 18.75 -4.38 33.00
N LYS A 211 19.02 -4.73 31.74
CA LYS A 211 19.91 -5.84 31.38
C LYS A 211 21.20 -5.38 30.69
N GLU A 212 21.09 -4.88 29.47
CA GLU A 212 22.23 -4.47 28.65
C GLU A 212 21.83 -3.33 27.71
N VAL A 213 22.81 -2.51 27.33
CA VAL A 213 22.72 -1.53 26.24
C VAL A 213 23.39 -2.13 25.01
N ILE A 214 22.72 -2.09 23.86
CA ILE A 214 23.22 -2.62 22.59
C ILE A 214 23.30 -1.47 21.59
N VAL A 215 24.50 -1.19 21.09
CA VAL A 215 24.78 -0.11 20.14
C VAL A 215 24.81 -0.68 18.71
N CYS A 216 24.03 -0.07 17.82
CA CYS A 216 23.92 -0.42 16.40
C CYS A 216 23.93 0.85 15.52
N ALA A 217 24.90 1.75 15.72
CA ALA A 217 24.98 3.04 15.06
C ALA A 217 25.89 3.03 13.80
N GLY A 218 26.36 1.86 13.40
CA GLY A 218 27.18 1.64 12.22
C GLY A 218 28.64 2.04 12.41
N ALA A 219 29.48 1.80 11.39
CA ALA A 219 30.93 1.98 11.48
C ALA A 219 31.40 3.43 11.67
N ILE A 220 30.52 4.43 11.56
CA ILE A 220 30.84 5.83 11.87
C ILE A 220 30.19 6.27 13.19
N GLY A 221 28.91 5.95 13.41
CA GLY A 221 28.17 6.39 14.59
C GLY A 221 28.54 5.66 15.88
N SER A 222 28.81 4.35 15.80
CA SER A 222 29.18 3.54 16.96
C SER A 222 30.50 3.98 17.61
N PRO A 223 31.62 4.16 16.87
CA PRO A 223 32.85 4.66 17.47
C PRO A 223 32.70 6.10 17.98
N GLN A 224 31.94 6.96 17.28
CA GLN A 224 31.67 8.32 17.75
C GLN A 224 30.97 8.32 19.11
N LEU A 225 29.91 7.52 19.27
CA LEU A 225 29.14 7.44 20.50
C LEU A 225 29.94 6.83 21.66
N LEU A 226 30.75 5.80 21.40
CA LEU A 226 31.65 5.23 22.41
C LEU A 226 32.65 6.27 22.91
N MET A 227 33.33 6.98 22.00
CA MET A 227 34.32 8.00 22.36
C MET A 227 33.69 9.16 23.14
N LEU A 228 32.52 9.66 22.73
CA LEU A 228 31.77 10.71 23.46
C LEU A 228 31.31 10.25 24.85
N SER A 229 31.26 8.94 25.07
CA SER A 229 30.89 8.32 26.35
C SER A 229 32.11 7.93 27.20
N GLY A 230 33.32 8.35 26.82
CA GLY A 230 34.54 8.09 27.56
C GLY A 230 35.20 6.73 27.27
N ILE A 231 34.78 6.02 26.21
CA ILE A 231 35.34 4.74 25.79
C ILE A 231 36.11 4.95 24.47
N GLY A 232 37.43 4.97 24.51
CA GLY A 232 38.27 5.26 23.36
C GLY A 232 39.71 5.62 23.74
N PRO A 233 40.54 6.08 22.80
CA PRO A 233 41.96 6.33 23.06
C PRO A 233 42.15 7.41 24.13
N MET A 234 42.71 7.04 25.29
CA MET A 234 42.79 7.88 26.49
C MET A 234 43.33 9.28 26.21
N LYS A 235 44.48 9.39 25.52
CA LYS A 235 45.10 10.68 25.20
C LYS A 235 44.20 11.57 24.33
N HIS A 236 43.47 10.98 23.39
CA HIS A 236 42.57 11.71 22.50
C HIS A 236 41.36 12.27 23.26
N LEU A 237 40.77 11.45 24.15
CA LEU A 237 39.62 11.85 24.97
C LEU A 237 39.97 12.98 25.95
N ILE A 238 41.12 12.88 26.64
CA ILE A 238 41.61 13.93 27.56
C ILE A 238 41.77 15.26 26.81
N ASN A 239 42.35 15.24 25.61
CA ASN A 239 42.55 16.46 24.81
C ASN A 239 41.25 17.15 24.40
N LEU A 240 40.13 16.43 24.37
CA LEU A 240 38.80 16.96 24.05
C LEU A 240 37.96 17.28 25.30
N GLY A 241 38.52 17.14 26.50
CA GLY A 241 37.82 17.35 27.77
C GLY A 241 36.73 16.30 28.02
N ILE A 242 36.95 15.05 27.58
CA ILE A 242 36.05 13.92 27.81
C ILE A 242 36.66 13.04 28.92
N ASP A 243 35.88 12.79 29.98
CA ASP A 243 36.29 11.88 31.05
C ASP A 243 36.54 10.46 30.53
N VAL A 244 37.69 9.90 30.85
CA VAL A 244 38.10 8.57 30.38
C VAL A 244 37.50 7.50 31.29
N VAL A 245 36.59 6.71 30.75
CA VAL A 245 35.97 5.56 31.41
C VAL A 245 36.77 4.29 31.11
N GLN A 246 37.17 4.12 29.85
CA GLN A 246 37.93 2.96 29.38
C GLN A 246 38.83 3.34 28.21
N ASP A 247 40.14 3.12 28.38
CA ASP A 247 41.10 3.21 27.27
C ASP A 247 40.88 2.02 26.32
N ALA A 248 40.62 2.32 25.05
CA ALA A 248 40.32 1.33 24.03
C ALA A 248 40.66 1.88 22.63
N PRO A 249 41.06 1.02 21.67
CA PRO A 249 41.46 1.42 20.31
C PRO A 249 40.25 1.73 19.41
N VAL A 250 39.24 2.42 19.94
CA VAL A 250 38.03 2.80 19.21
C VAL A 250 38.40 3.71 18.06
N GLY A 251 38.00 3.34 16.85
CA GLY A 251 38.21 4.11 15.63
C GLY A 251 39.43 3.73 14.80
N GLU A 252 40.34 2.87 15.27
CA GLU A 252 41.68 2.68 14.67
C GLU A 252 41.79 1.65 13.52
N ASN A 253 40.71 0.91 13.21
CA ASN A 253 40.71 -0.15 12.18
C ASN A 253 39.62 0.09 11.12
N PHE A 254 39.48 1.34 10.65
CA PHE A 254 38.47 1.68 9.63
C PHE A 254 38.85 1.09 8.27
N MET A 255 37.95 0.28 7.72
CA MET A 255 38.10 -0.39 6.43
C MET A 255 36.89 -0.13 5.55
N ASP A 256 37.11 -0.15 4.25
CA ASP A 256 36.08 -0.18 3.21
C ASP A 256 36.73 -0.72 1.94
N HIS A 257 35.94 -1.23 1.01
CA HIS A 257 36.44 -1.62 -0.30
C HIS A 257 36.75 -0.40 -1.18
N ILE A 258 37.65 -0.60 -2.13
CA ILE A 258 38.20 0.46 -2.98
C ILE A 258 37.71 0.25 -4.41
N ALA A 259 36.84 1.12 -4.93
CA ALA A 259 36.27 0.96 -6.27
C ALA A 259 36.75 2.02 -7.26
N PHE A 260 36.95 1.58 -8.51
CA PHE A 260 37.27 2.46 -9.63
C PHE A 260 36.07 2.63 -10.56
N TYR A 261 35.57 3.86 -10.69
CA TYR A 261 34.35 4.18 -11.44
C TYR A 261 34.60 4.58 -12.91
N GLY A 262 35.83 4.51 -13.40
CA GLY A 262 36.23 5.13 -14.67
C GLY A 262 35.99 4.31 -15.95
N LEU A 263 35.71 3.01 -15.87
CA LEU A 263 35.58 2.14 -17.04
C LEU A 263 34.14 2.10 -17.57
N THR A 264 33.95 2.64 -18.77
CA THR A 264 32.65 2.70 -19.46
C THR A 264 32.85 2.53 -20.95
N TRP A 265 32.01 1.72 -21.59
CA TRP A 265 31.99 1.52 -23.03
C TRP A 265 30.67 2.01 -23.63
N ALA A 266 30.77 2.67 -24.77
CA ALA A 266 29.63 3.01 -25.61
C ALA A 266 29.28 1.83 -26.53
N ILE A 267 28.01 1.65 -26.83
CA ILE A 267 27.50 0.72 -27.82
C ILE A 267 26.56 1.48 -28.77
N ASN A 268 26.44 1.02 -30.01
CA ASN A 268 25.58 1.64 -31.02
C ASN A 268 24.19 0.98 -31.14
N THR A 269 23.79 0.18 -30.14
CA THR A 269 22.53 -0.55 -30.15
C THR A 269 21.71 -0.27 -28.89
N SER A 270 20.38 -0.33 -29.00
CA SER A 270 19.44 -0.15 -27.88
C SER A 270 19.37 -1.37 -26.93
N THR A 271 20.48 -2.10 -26.79
CA THR A 271 20.57 -3.33 -25.99
C THR A 271 21.04 -3.08 -24.55
N SER A 272 21.35 -1.82 -24.21
CA SER A 272 21.63 -1.30 -22.87
C SER A 272 20.55 -0.29 -22.43
N LEU A 273 20.59 0.16 -21.18
CA LEU A 273 19.64 1.12 -20.63
C LEU A 273 20.19 2.55 -20.78
N LEU A 274 19.39 3.47 -21.32
CA LEU A 274 19.73 4.90 -21.32
C LEU A 274 19.47 5.54 -19.97
N SER A 275 20.40 6.38 -19.53
CA SER A 275 20.27 7.11 -18.27
C SER A 275 19.11 8.13 -18.29
N SER A 276 18.88 8.78 -19.43
CA SER A 276 17.77 9.72 -19.66
C SER A 276 16.42 9.01 -19.80
N GLU A 277 16.38 7.80 -20.36
CA GLU A 277 15.16 6.99 -20.45
C GLU A 277 14.67 6.50 -19.09
N GLN A 278 15.57 6.23 -18.13
CA GLN A 278 15.18 5.87 -16.75
C GLN A 278 14.53 7.01 -15.98
N LEU A 279 14.79 8.26 -16.38
CA LEU A 279 14.23 9.47 -15.78
C LEU A 279 13.04 10.04 -16.56
N ASN A 280 12.73 9.47 -17.73
CA ASN A 280 11.58 9.90 -18.53
C ASN A 280 10.29 9.30 -17.92
N PRO A 281 9.40 10.13 -17.32
CA PRO A 281 8.18 9.64 -16.67
C PRO A 281 7.16 9.01 -17.64
N PHE A 282 7.36 9.17 -18.95
CA PHE A 282 6.54 8.58 -20.01
C PHE A 282 7.12 7.27 -20.56
N ASN A 283 8.21 6.75 -19.98
CA ASN A 283 8.80 5.50 -20.41
C ASN A 283 7.90 4.31 -20.04
N PRO A 284 7.52 3.42 -20.99
CA PRO A 284 6.69 2.25 -20.71
C PRO A 284 7.27 1.31 -19.65
N TYR A 285 8.59 1.32 -19.44
CA TYR A 285 9.23 0.54 -18.38
C TYR A 285 8.85 1.00 -16.96
N ILE A 286 8.56 2.30 -16.76
CA ILE A 286 8.08 2.82 -15.46
C ILE A 286 6.72 2.22 -15.17
N THR A 287 5.86 2.19 -16.20
CA THR A 287 4.56 1.55 -16.15
C THR A 287 4.74 0.07 -15.79
N ASP A 288 5.47 -0.74 -16.58
CA ASP A 288 5.67 -2.17 -16.28
C ASP A 288 6.18 -2.44 -14.85
N PHE A 289 7.06 -1.60 -14.32
CA PHE A 289 7.51 -1.72 -12.93
C PHE A 289 6.46 -1.35 -11.89
N LEU A 290 5.69 -0.29 -12.12
CA LEU A 290 4.60 0.11 -11.24
C LEU A 290 3.48 -0.94 -11.23
N LEU A 291 3.19 -1.54 -12.40
CA LEU A 291 2.08 -2.46 -12.63
C LEU A 291 2.40 -3.91 -12.26
N LYS A 292 3.46 -4.45 -12.85
CA LYS A 292 3.80 -5.88 -12.84
C LYS A 292 4.97 -6.19 -11.94
N ARG A 293 5.68 -5.16 -11.46
CA ARG A 293 6.95 -5.31 -10.71
C ARG A 293 8.01 -6.03 -11.55
N THR A 294 8.00 -5.81 -12.86
CA THR A 294 8.94 -6.37 -13.84
C THR A 294 9.61 -5.25 -14.66
N GLY A 295 10.50 -5.61 -15.58
CA GLY A 295 11.21 -4.64 -16.43
C GLY A 295 12.43 -4.00 -15.76
N PRO A 296 13.12 -3.05 -16.41
CA PRO A 296 14.45 -2.61 -16.01
C PRO A 296 14.52 -1.90 -14.65
N PHE A 297 13.42 -1.38 -14.12
CA PHE A 297 13.40 -0.79 -12.76
C PHE A 297 13.47 -1.83 -11.64
N THR A 298 13.35 -3.13 -11.93
CA THR A 298 13.72 -4.20 -10.98
C THR A 298 15.22 -4.40 -10.86
N ILE A 299 16.03 -3.63 -11.62
CA ILE A 299 17.49 -3.66 -11.64
C ILE A 299 18.01 -2.33 -11.06
N PRO A 300 18.26 -2.27 -9.74
CA PRO A 300 18.77 -1.07 -9.08
C PRO A 300 20.07 -0.59 -9.74
N GLY A 301 20.07 0.66 -10.22
CA GLY A 301 21.23 1.28 -10.87
C GLY A 301 21.73 0.59 -12.13
N GLY A 302 20.91 -0.26 -12.78
CA GLY A 302 21.33 -1.03 -13.94
C GLY A 302 22.33 -2.16 -13.62
N LEU A 303 22.57 -2.46 -12.34
CA LEU A 303 23.56 -3.44 -11.89
C LEU A 303 23.09 -4.88 -12.11
N GLU A 304 23.49 -5.53 -13.20
CA GLU A 304 22.95 -6.82 -13.64
C GLU A 304 23.87 -8.02 -13.42
N GLY A 305 25.18 -7.80 -13.44
CA GLY A 305 26.19 -8.85 -13.35
C GLY A 305 27.21 -8.59 -12.25
N ILE A 306 27.79 -9.67 -11.75
CA ILE A 306 28.83 -9.66 -10.73
C ILE A 306 29.85 -10.77 -11.05
N GLY A 307 31.12 -10.52 -10.76
CA GLY A 307 32.16 -11.54 -10.82
C GLY A 307 33.21 -11.36 -9.75
N PHE A 308 33.67 -12.46 -9.19
CA PHE A 308 34.76 -12.51 -8.23
C PHE A 308 35.95 -13.21 -8.88
N ILE A 309 37.11 -12.56 -8.88
CA ILE A 309 38.32 -13.07 -9.52
C ILE A 309 39.51 -13.02 -8.57
N ASN A 310 40.51 -13.84 -8.87
CA ASN A 310 41.82 -13.79 -8.25
C ASN A 310 42.85 -13.39 -9.32
N THR A 311 43.35 -12.17 -9.25
CA THR A 311 44.27 -11.63 -10.27
C THR A 311 45.67 -12.26 -10.22
N LYS A 312 46.04 -12.88 -9.09
CA LYS A 312 47.34 -13.58 -8.94
C LYS A 312 47.32 -15.01 -9.43
N HIS A 313 46.18 -15.68 -9.28
CA HIS A 313 45.95 -17.07 -9.64
C HIS A 313 44.64 -17.22 -10.40
N PRO A 314 44.54 -16.66 -11.63
CA PRO A 314 43.30 -16.66 -12.41
C PRO A 314 42.84 -18.08 -12.80
N GLU A 315 43.69 -19.09 -12.67
CA GLU A 315 43.39 -20.52 -12.85
C GLU A 315 42.70 -21.17 -11.63
N LYS A 316 42.88 -20.60 -10.43
CA LYS A 316 42.29 -21.15 -9.21
C LYS A 316 40.81 -20.81 -9.12
N ARG A 317 40.01 -21.77 -8.69
CA ARG A 317 38.56 -21.63 -8.43
C ARG A 317 38.23 -21.67 -6.94
N ASN A 318 39.21 -22.05 -6.12
CA ASN A 318 39.13 -22.08 -4.65
C ASN A 318 40.02 -20.98 -4.06
N GLY A 319 39.61 -20.44 -2.91
CA GLY A 319 40.33 -19.40 -2.16
C GLY A 319 39.67 -18.02 -2.26
N LEU A 320 40.31 -17.01 -1.66
CA LEU A 320 39.80 -15.64 -1.60
C LEU A 320 39.91 -14.90 -2.96
N PRO A 321 38.85 -14.22 -3.42
CA PRO A 321 38.98 -13.26 -4.51
C PRO A 321 39.68 -11.98 -4.03
N ASP A 322 40.44 -11.36 -4.92
CA ASP A 322 41.11 -10.08 -4.64
C ASP A 322 40.45 -8.91 -5.36
N ILE A 323 39.70 -9.17 -6.43
CA ILE A 323 38.90 -8.20 -7.18
C ILE A 323 37.46 -8.71 -7.36
N GLU A 324 36.49 -7.83 -7.11
CA GLU A 324 35.12 -7.96 -7.60
C GLU A 324 34.91 -7.06 -8.82
N LEU A 325 34.17 -7.56 -9.80
CA LEU A 325 33.78 -6.86 -11.00
C LEU A 325 32.25 -6.68 -11.00
N LEU A 326 31.78 -5.46 -10.71
CA LEU A 326 30.37 -5.12 -10.78
C LEU A 326 30.01 -4.59 -12.17
N PHE A 327 29.11 -5.28 -12.85
CA PHE A 327 28.68 -4.97 -14.21
C PHE A 327 27.32 -4.26 -14.21
N THR A 328 27.28 -3.09 -14.86
CA THR A 328 26.05 -2.31 -15.05
C THR A 328 25.75 -2.12 -16.53
N SER A 329 24.48 -2.23 -16.91
CA SER A 329 23.99 -1.95 -18.27
C SER A 329 23.68 -0.48 -18.52
N VAL A 330 24.20 0.41 -17.68
CA VAL A 330 24.09 1.87 -17.77
C VAL A 330 25.50 2.44 -17.75
N SER A 331 25.75 3.49 -18.54
CA SER A 331 27.00 4.25 -18.50
C SER A 331 27.16 4.99 -17.17
N PHE A 332 28.28 4.84 -16.46
CA PHE A 332 28.67 5.69 -15.32
C PHE A 332 29.06 7.10 -15.73
N LYS A 333 29.42 7.32 -17.01
CA LYS A 333 29.73 8.65 -17.53
C LYS A 333 28.45 9.43 -17.81
N ASN A 334 27.76 9.81 -16.74
CA ASN A 334 26.54 10.60 -16.78
C ASN A 334 26.49 11.56 -15.59
N TYR A 335 25.49 12.44 -15.61
CA TYR A 335 25.31 13.48 -14.58
C TYR A 335 24.99 12.91 -13.18
N ILE A 336 24.28 11.78 -13.11
CA ILE A 336 23.86 11.15 -11.85
C ILE A 336 25.07 10.63 -11.06
N PHE A 337 25.98 9.90 -11.70
CA PHE A 337 27.18 9.38 -11.06
C PHE A 337 28.20 10.48 -10.76
N SER A 338 28.30 11.49 -11.63
CA SER A 338 29.15 12.66 -11.38
C SER A 338 28.77 13.37 -10.07
N ASP A 339 27.47 13.59 -9.83
CA ASP A 339 26.98 14.18 -8.58
C ASP A 339 27.10 13.21 -7.40
N MET A 340 26.81 11.92 -7.59
CA MET A 340 26.95 10.91 -6.52
C MET A 340 28.36 10.92 -5.92
N LEU A 341 29.37 11.02 -6.77
CA LEU A 341 30.79 11.04 -6.37
C LEU A 341 31.29 12.44 -6.04
N HIS A 342 30.51 13.50 -6.29
CA HIS A 342 30.96 14.90 -6.23
C HIS A 342 32.24 15.15 -7.05
N LEU A 343 32.25 14.68 -8.31
CA LEU A 343 33.41 14.88 -9.18
C LEU A 343 33.70 16.37 -9.40
N LYS A 344 34.97 16.73 -9.49
CA LYS A 344 35.41 18.06 -9.89
C LYS A 344 34.78 18.45 -11.21
N LYS A 345 34.48 19.74 -11.35
CA LYS A 345 33.81 20.31 -12.53
C LYS A 345 34.46 19.91 -13.86
N SER A 346 35.79 19.89 -13.94
CA SER A 346 36.53 19.47 -15.16
C SER A 346 36.18 18.04 -15.58
N ILE A 347 36.20 17.11 -14.63
CA ILE A 347 35.90 15.69 -14.87
C ILE A 347 34.40 15.49 -15.14
N SER A 348 33.54 16.15 -14.37
CA SER A 348 32.08 16.08 -14.56
C SER A 348 31.67 16.61 -15.94
N GLN A 349 32.28 17.69 -16.43
CA GLN A 349 32.06 18.21 -17.77
C GLN A 349 32.50 17.21 -18.84
N GLU A 350 33.65 16.56 -18.69
CA GLU A 350 34.11 15.53 -19.62
C GLU A 350 33.15 14.33 -19.64
N TRP A 351 32.68 13.88 -18.48
CA TRP A 351 31.73 12.77 -18.37
C TRP A 351 30.36 13.12 -18.97
N SER A 352 29.91 14.37 -18.83
CA SER A 352 28.60 14.82 -19.33
C SER A 352 28.46 14.72 -20.85
N LYS A 353 29.57 14.72 -21.60
CA LYS A 353 29.56 14.51 -23.06
C LYS A 353 28.95 13.17 -23.48
N TYR A 354 28.96 12.18 -22.59
CA TYR A 354 28.52 10.82 -22.85
C TYR A 354 27.22 10.45 -22.11
N ALA A 355 26.53 11.44 -21.51
CA ALA A 355 25.36 11.19 -20.65
C ALA A 355 24.20 10.47 -21.38
N ASP A 356 24.04 10.74 -22.68
CA ASP A 356 23.00 10.15 -23.54
C ASP A 356 23.54 9.05 -24.47
N THR A 357 24.68 8.45 -24.12
CA THR A 357 25.24 7.34 -24.89
C THR A 357 24.77 6.00 -24.33
N PHE A 358 24.17 5.16 -25.17
CA PHE A 358 23.94 3.74 -24.84
C PHE A 358 25.28 3.11 -24.49
N GLY A 359 25.38 2.50 -23.31
CA GLY A 359 26.65 1.97 -22.85
C GLY A 359 26.53 1.09 -21.62
N TRP A 360 27.66 0.53 -21.21
CA TRP A 360 27.78 -0.29 -20.01
C TRP A 360 29.06 0.08 -19.26
N SER A 361 29.06 -0.15 -17.96
CA SER A 361 30.20 0.13 -17.08
C SER A 361 30.55 -1.09 -16.26
N LEU A 362 31.85 -1.26 -16.03
CA LEU A 362 32.40 -2.36 -15.25
C LEU A 362 33.28 -1.77 -14.16
N MET A 363 32.96 -2.07 -12.91
CA MET A 363 33.61 -1.48 -11.75
C MET A 363 34.49 -2.52 -11.07
N PRO A 364 35.83 -2.42 -11.18
CA PRO A 364 36.74 -3.20 -10.35
C PRO A 364 36.74 -2.66 -8.92
N ILE A 365 36.64 -3.58 -7.97
CA ILE A 365 36.59 -3.28 -6.55
C ILE A 365 37.61 -4.17 -5.81
N LEU A 366 38.47 -3.56 -5.01
CA LEU A 366 39.44 -4.26 -4.19
C LEU A 366 38.76 -4.92 -2.99
N MET A 367 38.80 -6.26 -2.93
CA MET A 367 38.10 -7.02 -1.89
C MET A 367 38.84 -7.04 -0.56
N LYS A 368 40.18 -7.01 -0.61
CA LYS A 368 41.04 -7.15 0.58
C LYS A 368 42.07 -6.03 0.67
N PRO A 369 41.65 -4.77 0.81
CA PRO A 369 42.57 -3.67 1.05
C PRO A 369 43.41 -3.95 2.30
N LYS A 370 44.72 -3.74 2.21
CA LYS A 370 45.65 -3.80 3.34
C LYS A 370 45.77 -2.46 4.04
N SER A 371 45.53 -1.37 3.32
CA SER A 371 45.44 -0.04 3.90
C SER A 371 44.39 0.02 5.03
N ARG A 372 44.71 0.71 6.14
CA ARG A 372 43.83 0.89 7.30
C ARG A 372 43.64 2.37 7.61
N GLY A 373 42.38 2.76 7.70
CA GLY A 373 41.93 4.10 8.06
C GLY A 373 41.63 4.25 9.54
N ARG A 374 41.18 5.45 9.93
CA ARG A 374 40.69 5.73 11.28
C ARG A 374 39.56 6.75 11.34
N ILE A 375 38.83 6.76 12.45
CA ILE A 375 37.83 7.77 12.81
C ILE A 375 38.20 8.41 14.13
N THR A 376 38.27 9.75 14.19
CA THR A 376 38.59 10.50 15.40
C THR A 376 37.56 11.60 15.68
N LEU A 377 37.24 11.83 16.95
CA LEU A 377 36.42 12.99 17.34
C LEU A 377 37.15 14.30 17.08
N LEU A 378 36.43 15.33 16.62
CA LEU A 378 36.94 16.70 16.52
C LEU A 378 36.56 17.58 17.72
N ALA A 379 35.46 17.24 18.41
CA ALA A 379 34.97 17.96 19.57
C ALA A 379 34.17 17.01 20.48
N ASN A 380 33.99 17.39 21.74
CA ASN A 380 33.04 16.78 22.67
C ASN A 380 31.59 17.26 22.38
N ASP A 381 31.14 17.05 21.15
CA ASP A 381 29.79 17.38 20.70
C ASP A 381 29.35 16.36 19.64
N VAL A 382 28.22 15.71 19.89
CA VAL A 382 27.62 14.73 18.98
C VAL A 382 27.18 15.32 17.63
N ASN A 383 26.92 16.63 17.59
CA ASN A 383 26.59 17.34 16.36
C ASN A 383 27.80 17.58 15.47
N VAL A 384 29.00 17.64 16.06
CA VAL A 384 30.26 17.76 15.32
C VAL A 384 30.63 16.42 14.73
N LYS A 385 30.80 16.38 13.40
CA LYS A 385 31.14 15.14 12.70
C LYS A 385 32.59 14.73 13.00
N PRO A 386 32.87 13.45 13.22
CA PRO A 386 34.23 12.98 13.40
C PRO A 386 35.02 13.13 12.11
N GLU A 387 36.35 13.29 12.24
CA GLU A 387 37.27 13.23 11.11
C GLU A 387 37.43 11.76 10.66
N ILE A 388 37.30 11.53 9.36
CA ILE A 388 37.44 10.20 8.75
C ILE A 388 38.70 10.18 7.88
N THR A 389 39.57 9.20 8.07
CA THR A 389 40.75 8.97 7.23
C THR A 389 40.69 7.56 6.65
N LEU A 390 40.77 7.41 5.32
CA LEU A 390 40.69 6.08 4.66
C LEU A 390 42.06 5.44 4.41
N ASN A 391 43.09 6.25 4.17
CA ASN A 391 44.46 5.79 3.87
C ASN A 391 44.58 4.89 2.63
N TYR A 392 43.66 4.96 1.66
CA TYR A 392 43.73 4.16 0.44
C TYR A 392 45.08 4.26 -0.25
N PHE A 393 45.56 3.11 -0.74
CA PHE A 393 46.85 2.94 -1.43
C PHE A 393 48.07 3.31 -0.58
N ASN A 394 47.97 3.27 0.74
CA ASN A 394 49.16 3.33 1.60
C ASN A 394 49.99 2.04 1.49
N ASP A 395 49.35 0.88 1.32
CA ASP A 395 50.05 -0.36 0.96
C ASP A 395 50.19 -0.43 -0.58
N PRO A 396 51.41 -0.60 -1.13
CA PRO A 396 51.62 -0.65 -2.58
C PRO A 396 50.97 -1.87 -3.25
N ASN A 397 50.67 -2.94 -2.50
CA ASN A 397 49.96 -4.10 -3.04
C ASN A 397 48.51 -3.76 -3.41
N ASP A 398 47.87 -2.84 -2.69
CA ASP A 398 46.49 -2.43 -2.99
C ASP A 398 46.43 -1.82 -4.40
N MET A 399 47.41 -0.96 -4.71
CA MET A 399 47.56 -0.35 -6.04
C MET A 399 47.85 -1.40 -7.11
N LYS A 400 48.80 -2.30 -6.87
CA LYS A 400 49.18 -3.36 -7.81
C LYS A 400 48.01 -4.27 -8.16
N THR A 401 47.24 -4.70 -7.16
CA THR A 401 46.06 -5.55 -7.37
C THR A 401 44.96 -4.80 -8.11
N MET A 402 44.72 -3.52 -7.81
CA MET A 402 43.74 -2.71 -8.56
C MET A 402 44.12 -2.54 -10.04
N ILE A 403 45.41 -2.33 -10.36
CA ILE A 403 45.88 -2.27 -11.76
C ILE A 403 45.65 -3.61 -12.48
N ALA A 404 45.89 -4.74 -11.81
CA ALA A 404 45.62 -6.05 -12.37
C ALA A 404 44.10 -6.29 -12.61
N GLY A 405 43.25 -5.81 -11.69
CA GLY A 405 41.80 -5.79 -11.85
C GLY A 405 41.33 -4.95 -13.03
N LEU A 406 41.89 -3.74 -13.19
CA LEU A 406 41.62 -2.85 -14.33
C LEU A 406 41.95 -3.53 -15.67
N ARG A 407 43.13 -4.14 -15.77
CA ARG A 407 43.53 -4.87 -16.99
C ARG A 407 42.58 -6.03 -17.29
N THR A 408 42.14 -6.76 -16.27
CA THR A 408 41.15 -7.82 -16.44
C THR A 408 39.81 -7.27 -16.95
N ALA A 409 39.36 -6.13 -16.42
CA ALA A 409 38.15 -5.45 -16.89
C ALA A 409 38.28 -4.90 -18.33
N LEU A 410 39.45 -4.42 -18.73
CA LEU A 410 39.72 -4.01 -20.11
C LEU A 410 39.68 -5.20 -21.07
N ASN A 411 40.27 -6.34 -20.69
CA ASN A 411 40.21 -7.58 -21.46
C ASN A 411 38.76 -8.06 -21.65
N PHE A 412 37.89 -7.88 -20.65
CA PHE A 412 36.46 -8.15 -20.76
C PHE A 412 35.83 -7.40 -21.94
N GLY A 413 36.13 -6.10 -22.09
CA GLY A 413 35.65 -5.28 -23.20
C GLY A 413 36.18 -5.68 -24.57
N GLN A 414 37.25 -6.49 -24.63
CA GLN A 414 37.87 -6.97 -25.86
C GLN A 414 37.42 -8.39 -26.28
N THR A 415 36.62 -9.06 -25.45
CA THR A 415 36.05 -10.38 -25.78
C THR A 415 35.18 -10.33 -27.04
N LYS A 416 35.02 -11.47 -27.73
CA LYS A 416 34.20 -11.55 -28.95
C LYS A 416 32.75 -11.20 -28.64
N ALA A 417 32.23 -11.68 -27.51
CA ALA A 417 30.89 -11.34 -27.03
C ALA A 417 30.66 -9.82 -26.89
N MET A 418 31.64 -9.07 -26.37
CA MET A 418 31.53 -7.61 -26.22
C MET A 418 31.80 -6.86 -27.52
N GLN A 419 32.74 -7.33 -28.34
CA GLN A 419 33.01 -6.76 -29.67
C GLN A 419 31.79 -6.88 -30.60
N ALA A 420 31.00 -7.96 -30.47
CA ALA A 420 29.77 -8.15 -31.24
C ALA A 420 28.70 -7.06 -30.99
N LEU A 421 28.82 -6.29 -29.89
CA LEU A 421 27.95 -5.15 -29.59
C LEU A 421 28.48 -3.81 -30.13
N ASN A 422 29.57 -3.83 -30.91
CA ASN A 422 30.35 -2.64 -31.31
C ASN A 422 30.78 -1.80 -30.10
N SER A 423 31.14 -2.47 -29.02
CA SER A 423 31.50 -1.83 -27.76
C SER A 423 32.81 -1.08 -27.87
N GLN A 424 32.79 0.25 -27.69
CA GLN A 424 33.96 1.12 -27.73
C GLN A 424 34.24 1.72 -26.37
N LEU A 425 35.48 1.55 -25.87
CA LEU A 425 35.89 2.12 -24.60
C LEU A 425 35.86 3.64 -24.70
N LEU A 426 35.08 4.28 -23.83
CA LEU A 426 35.11 5.72 -23.70
C LEU A 426 36.36 6.06 -22.89
N GLN A 427 37.42 6.52 -23.54
CA GLN A 427 38.60 7.05 -22.84
C GLN A 427 38.26 8.38 -22.16
N ILE A 428 38.92 8.70 -21.06
CA ILE A 428 38.77 10.00 -20.38
C ILE A 428 40.06 10.78 -20.62
N THR A 429 39.94 11.97 -21.19
CA THR A 429 41.02 12.94 -21.27
C THR A 429 41.07 13.75 -19.98
N CYS A 430 41.79 13.25 -18.96
CA CYS A 430 42.08 14.00 -17.75
C CYS A 430 43.40 14.76 -17.92
N THR A 431 43.37 16.08 -17.75
CA THR A 431 44.58 16.94 -17.77
C THR A 431 45.61 16.52 -16.73
N GLU A 432 45.21 15.88 -15.64
CA GLU A 432 46.08 15.48 -14.54
C GLU A 432 46.92 14.23 -14.85
N CYS A 433 46.52 13.43 -15.85
CA CYS A 433 47.20 12.17 -16.20
C CYS A 433 47.71 12.16 -17.66
N HIS A 434 47.65 13.30 -18.37
CA HIS A 434 47.98 13.40 -19.80
C HIS A 434 49.46 13.18 -20.11
N ASP A 435 50.36 13.41 -19.13
CA ASP A 435 51.80 13.23 -19.27
C ASP A 435 52.25 11.75 -19.26
N TYR A 436 51.34 10.82 -18.95
CA TYR A 436 51.64 9.40 -18.90
C TYR A 436 51.13 8.68 -20.16
N GLU A 437 51.94 7.75 -20.69
CA GLU A 437 51.53 6.89 -21.80
C GLU A 437 50.30 6.06 -21.41
N TYR A 438 49.27 6.07 -22.27
CA TYR A 438 48.03 5.33 -22.05
C TYR A 438 48.31 3.83 -21.84
N ASP A 439 47.59 3.21 -20.91
CA ASP A 439 47.74 1.81 -20.48
C ASP A 439 49.06 1.44 -19.74
N SER A 440 49.97 2.40 -19.55
CA SER A 440 51.13 2.22 -18.65
C SER A 440 50.70 2.09 -17.18
N ASN A 441 51.55 1.47 -16.34
CA ASN A 441 51.30 1.41 -14.90
C ASN A 441 51.17 2.83 -14.31
N ALA A 442 52.00 3.78 -14.75
CA ALA A 442 51.97 5.16 -14.26
C ALA A 442 50.65 5.88 -14.61
N TYR A 443 50.13 5.65 -15.82
CA TYR A 443 48.81 6.15 -16.22
C TYR A 443 47.70 5.58 -15.33
N TRP A 444 47.67 4.26 -15.12
CA TRP A 444 46.65 3.64 -14.27
C TRP A 444 46.76 4.03 -12.80
N GLU A 445 47.97 4.21 -12.26
CA GLU A 445 48.15 4.75 -10.92
C GLU A 445 47.56 6.17 -10.81
N CYS A 446 47.86 7.05 -11.77
CA CYS A 446 47.30 8.39 -11.80
C CYS A 446 45.75 8.36 -11.83
N MET A 447 45.18 7.55 -12.73
CA MET A 447 43.73 7.39 -12.85
C MET A 447 43.09 6.82 -11.60
N LEU A 448 43.70 5.81 -10.97
CA LEU A 448 43.23 5.23 -9.71
C LEU A 448 43.21 6.28 -8.60
N ARG A 449 44.24 7.12 -8.45
CA ARG A 449 44.22 8.20 -7.46
C ARG A 449 43.13 9.23 -7.73
N LEU A 450 42.81 9.47 -8.99
CA LEU A 450 41.81 10.44 -9.43
C LEU A 450 40.38 9.94 -9.20
N LEU A 451 40.03 8.76 -9.70
CA LEU A 451 38.64 8.29 -9.85
C LEU A 451 38.25 7.13 -8.92
N THR A 452 39.14 6.75 -8.01
CA THR A 452 38.78 5.80 -6.95
C THR A 452 37.95 6.48 -5.87
N SER A 453 36.93 5.79 -5.39
CA SER A 453 36.18 6.16 -4.19
C SER A 453 35.77 4.96 -3.36
N THR A 454 35.13 5.25 -2.24
CA THR A 454 34.44 4.30 -1.37
C THR A 454 33.26 3.65 -2.11
N VAL A 455 32.94 2.40 -1.76
CA VAL A 455 31.64 1.73 -2.11
C VAL A 455 30.64 1.75 -0.95
N PHE A 456 31.01 2.50 0.09
CA PHE A 456 30.22 2.82 1.26
C PHE A 456 30.03 1.65 2.26
N HIS A 457 30.86 0.59 2.20
CA HIS A 457 30.81 -0.61 3.07
C HIS A 457 31.76 -0.52 4.27
N TYR A 458 31.65 0.58 5.00
CA TYR A 458 32.48 0.86 6.16
C TYR A 458 32.40 -0.19 7.26
N CYS A 459 33.54 -0.61 7.79
CA CYS A 459 33.62 -1.57 8.88
C CYS A 459 34.87 -1.40 9.78
N GLY A 460 34.91 -2.15 10.88
CA GLY A 460 36.11 -2.38 11.70
C GLY A 460 36.48 -1.35 12.77
N THR A 461 35.77 -0.24 12.90
CA THR A 461 36.06 0.84 13.88
C THR A 461 35.84 0.48 15.35
N CYS A 462 35.20 -0.64 15.65
CA CYS A 462 35.05 -1.21 16.99
C CYS A 462 35.47 -2.69 16.97
N LYS A 463 36.63 -2.96 16.38
CA LYS A 463 37.18 -4.29 16.08
C LYS A 463 36.91 -5.34 17.18
N MET A 464 36.40 -6.49 16.75
CA MET A 464 36.30 -7.70 17.55
C MET A 464 37.66 -8.39 17.65
N GLY A 465 38.00 -8.94 18.81
CA GLY A 465 39.20 -9.74 18.96
C GLY A 465 39.14 -10.70 20.15
N ALA A 466 40.08 -11.65 20.15
CA ALA A 466 40.22 -12.62 21.23
C ALA A 466 40.61 -11.95 22.55
N LYS A 467 40.43 -12.67 23.67
CA LYS A 467 40.85 -12.19 24.99
C LYS A 467 42.37 -11.89 24.96
N GLY A 468 42.73 -10.65 25.24
CA GLY A 468 44.13 -10.19 25.26
C GLY A 468 44.61 -9.53 23.96
N ASP A 469 43.79 -9.46 22.91
CA ASP A 469 44.10 -8.66 21.71
C ASP A 469 44.06 -7.16 22.08
N PRO A 470 45.20 -6.44 22.04
CA PRO A 470 45.26 -5.02 22.41
C PRO A 470 44.57 -4.10 21.40
N THR A 471 44.22 -4.62 20.22
CA THR A 471 43.52 -3.89 19.15
C THR A 471 42.00 -4.11 19.19
N ALA A 472 41.51 -4.93 20.11
CA ALA A 472 40.10 -5.24 20.23
C ALA A 472 39.34 -4.21 21.08
N VAL A 473 38.15 -3.85 20.61
CA VAL A 473 37.16 -3.05 21.33
C VAL A 473 36.07 -3.95 21.91
N VAL A 474 35.69 -5.02 21.18
CA VAL A 474 34.70 -6.01 21.63
C VAL A 474 35.26 -7.43 21.65
N ASP A 475 34.71 -8.27 22.52
CA ASP A 475 35.00 -9.70 22.55
C ASP A 475 34.22 -10.47 21.46
N PRO A 476 34.47 -11.78 21.24
CA PRO A 476 33.75 -12.58 20.24
C PRO A 476 32.25 -12.75 20.52
N LYS A 477 31.78 -12.33 21.70
CA LYS A 477 30.36 -12.25 22.07
C LYS A 477 29.81 -10.83 21.90
N LEU A 478 30.55 -9.92 21.26
CA LEU A 478 30.16 -8.55 20.98
C LEU A 478 30.14 -7.62 22.21
N LYS A 479 30.67 -8.05 23.35
CA LYS A 479 30.71 -7.24 24.56
C LYS A 479 31.88 -6.27 24.52
N VAL A 480 31.64 -5.02 24.87
CA VAL A 480 32.71 -4.02 24.97
C VAL A 480 33.67 -4.40 26.09
N ILE A 481 34.95 -4.54 25.77
CA ILE A 481 35.98 -4.97 26.72
C ILE A 481 36.14 -3.90 27.79
N GLY A 482 36.10 -4.31 29.06
CA GLY A 482 36.22 -3.40 30.20
C GLY A 482 34.92 -2.69 30.63
N ILE A 483 33.81 -2.86 29.90
CA ILE A 483 32.50 -2.27 30.24
C ILE A 483 31.43 -3.34 30.37
N GLN A 484 30.85 -3.48 31.56
CA GLN A 484 29.80 -4.45 31.83
C GLN A 484 28.47 -4.01 31.20
N GLY A 485 27.72 -4.95 30.64
CA GLY A 485 26.36 -4.69 30.13
C GLY A 485 26.30 -3.85 28.85
N LEU A 486 27.40 -3.70 28.11
CA LEU A 486 27.45 -2.97 26.84
C LEU A 486 27.87 -3.88 25.69
N ARG A 487 27.16 -3.79 24.57
CA ARG A 487 27.52 -4.47 23.31
C ARG A 487 27.51 -3.53 22.12
N VAL A 488 28.29 -3.88 21.10
CA VAL A 488 28.20 -3.27 19.76
C VAL A 488 27.85 -4.36 18.76
N ALA A 489 26.78 -4.17 17.99
CA ALA A 489 26.28 -5.17 17.05
C ALA A 489 25.96 -4.53 15.69
N ASP A 490 27.02 -4.16 14.96
CA ASP A 490 26.97 -3.65 13.58
C ASP A 490 28.33 -3.85 12.89
N ALA A 491 28.50 -3.36 11.65
CA ALA A 491 29.73 -3.56 10.86
C ALA A 491 31.01 -3.00 11.50
N SER A 492 30.93 -2.12 12.50
CA SER A 492 32.12 -1.63 13.21
C SER A 492 32.94 -2.74 13.86
N ILE A 493 32.34 -3.89 14.18
CA ILE A 493 33.05 -4.96 14.90
C ILE A 493 33.98 -5.80 14.03
N MET A 494 33.89 -5.69 12.69
CA MET A 494 34.57 -6.66 11.82
C MET A 494 36.09 -6.60 11.98
N PRO A 495 36.77 -7.70 12.34
CA PRO A 495 38.22 -7.69 12.53
C PRO A 495 38.98 -7.48 11.23
N GLU A 496 38.49 -8.08 10.15
CA GLU A 496 38.92 -7.85 8.78
C GLU A 496 37.69 -7.68 7.90
N ILE A 497 37.81 -6.92 6.81
CA ILE A 497 36.74 -6.83 5.80
C ILE A 497 36.59 -8.18 5.08
N ILE A 498 35.36 -8.60 4.77
CA ILE A 498 35.08 -9.87 4.06
C ILE A 498 35.21 -9.71 2.55
N SER A 499 35.42 -10.81 1.84
CA SER A 499 35.32 -10.91 0.39
C SER A 499 33.84 -10.98 0.04
N GLY A 500 33.17 -9.82 -0.01
CA GLY A 500 31.79 -9.69 -0.44
C GLY A 500 31.17 -8.39 0.09
N HIS A 501 30.43 -7.67 -0.74
CA HIS A 501 29.91 -6.35 -0.37
C HIS A 501 28.62 -6.40 0.48
N LEU A 502 28.70 -5.98 1.74
CA LEU A 502 27.51 -5.77 2.57
C LEU A 502 26.80 -4.44 2.25
N ARG A 503 25.78 -4.48 1.40
CA ARG A 503 24.59 -3.59 1.47
C ARG A 503 24.83 -2.06 1.54
N THR A 504 25.48 -1.42 0.56
CA THR A 504 25.31 0.04 0.21
C THR A 504 25.69 0.39 -1.22
N LEU A 505 24.96 1.35 -1.79
CA LEU A 505 25.18 2.20 -2.97
C LEU A 505 23.81 2.73 -3.44
N GLY A 506 23.65 4.05 -3.49
CA GLY A 506 22.43 4.72 -3.94
C GLY A 506 22.73 6.17 -4.35
N ALA A 507 22.40 6.53 -5.58
CA ALA A 507 22.49 7.89 -6.10
C ALA A 507 21.20 8.68 -5.81
N ALA A 508 21.33 9.89 -5.27
CA ALA A 508 20.25 10.88 -5.18
C ALA A 508 20.88 12.29 -5.28
N HIS A 509 20.34 13.14 -6.13
CA HIS A 509 21.00 14.37 -6.58
C HIS A 509 21.03 15.49 -5.53
N ASN A 510 22.06 16.35 -5.48
CA ASN A 510 22.17 17.41 -4.48
C ASN A 510 21.77 18.81 -5.01
N GLU A 511 20.86 19.48 -4.32
CA GLU A 511 20.62 20.93 -4.44
C GLU A 511 21.72 21.71 -3.69
N ARG A 512 22.57 22.46 -4.39
CA ARG A 512 23.29 23.62 -3.82
C ARG A 512 23.61 24.68 -4.88
N ASN A 513 22.82 25.77 -4.88
CA ASN A 513 23.30 27.13 -4.59
C ASN A 513 22.23 28.19 -4.89
N ARG A 514 21.45 28.59 -3.87
CA ARG A 514 21.21 30.00 -3.53
C ARG A 514 20.37 30.12 -2.25
N GLU A 515 21.08 30.21 -1.13
CA GLU A 515 20.58 30.91 0.05
C GLU A 515 20.46 32.42 -0.22
N GLN A 516 19.73 33.09 0.68
CA GLN A 516 19.68 34.53 0.96
C GLN A 516 18.68 35.37 0.13
N ARG A 517 17.42 35.40 0.59
CA ARG A 517 16.91 36.45 1.50
C ARG A 517 15.38 36.29 1.72
N ILE A 518 14.96 36.42 2.98
CA ILE A 518 13.59 36.71 3.50
C ILE A 518 12.74 35.52 4.01
N ARG A 519 12.57 35.57 5.36
CA ARG A 519 11.47 35.10 6.23
C ARG A 519 11.45 33.66 6.77
N ILE A 520 12.24 33.51 7.83
CA ILE A 520 11.81 32.88 9.10
C ILE A 520 10.52 33.59 9.57
N SER A 521 9.40 32.86 9.68
CA SER A 521 8.23 33.17 10.56
C SER A 521 7.03 32.21 10.41
N ILE A 522 6.93 31.34 9.39
CA ILE A 522 5.68 30.56 9.14
C ILE A 522 5.80 29.04 9.38
N TYR A 523 7.01 28.48 9.44
CA TYR A 523 7.19 27.01 9.40
C TYR A 523 7.10 26.24 10.74
N GLN A 524 6.90 26.92 11.87
CA GLN A 524 6.84 26.24 13.19
C GLN A 524 5.45 25.73 13.61
N LYS A 525 4.42 25.76 12.73
CA LYS A 525 3.06 25.33 13.10
C LYS A 525 2.46 24.15 12.32
N LEU A 526 3.17 23.49 11.41
CA LEU A 526 2.57 22.42 10.59
C LEU A 526 3.27 21.07 10.80
N ARG A 527 2.60 20.18 11.53
CA ARG A 527 2.89 18.73 11.62
C ARG A 527 2.51 18.06 10.29
N ILE A 528 3.46 17.85 9.38
CA ILE A 528 3.21 17.28 8.02
C ILE A 528 3.96 15.93 7.81
N SER A 529 3.98 15.02 8.79
CA SER A 529 4.61 13.69 8.61
C SER A 529 3.63 12.52 8.48
N GLN A 530 2.34 12.69 8.82
CA GLN A 530 1.33 11.62 8.73
C GLN A 530 0.53 11.59 7.41
N TYR A 531 0.60 12.64 6.58
CA TYR A 531 -0.36 12.85 5.48
C TYR A 531 0.09 12.43 4.07
N MET A 532 1.29 11.86 3.88
CA MET A 532 1.74 11.39 2.55
C MET A 532 1.39 9.92 2.25
N ILE A 533 0.65 9.24 3.13
CA ILE A 533 0.22 7.84 2.92
C ILE A 533 -1.05 7.77 2.05
N SER A 534 -1.89 8.82 2.09
CA SER A 534 -3.16 8.90 1.34
C SER A 534 -2.96 9.08 -0.17
N ASP A 535 -1.95 9.85 -0.60
CA ASP A 535 -1.65 10.11 -2.01
C ASP A 535 -1.22 8.85 -2.80
N ARG A 536 -0.71 7.82 -2.11
CA ARG A 536 -0.29 6.56 -2.73
C ARG A 536 -1.47 5.68 -3.13
N GLU A 537 -2.58 5.75 -2.42
CA GLU A 537 -3.80 4.99 -2.72
C GLU A 537 -4.63 5.67 -3.82
N PHE A 538 -4.66 7.01 -3.88
CA PHE A 538 -5.23 7.74 -5.01
C PHE A 538 -4.50 7.42 -6.33
N LEU A 539 -3.16 7.47 -6.31
CA LEU A 539 -2.36 7.10 -7.47
C LEU A 539 -2.56 5.62 -7.85
N LYS A 540 -2.74 4.70 -6.88
CA LYS A 540 -3.12 3.29 -7.16
C LYS A 540 -4.53 3.11 -7.70
N ALA A 541 -5.50 3.92 -7.25
CA ALA A 541 -6.87 3.87 -7.74
C ALA A 541 -6.96 4.41 -9.17
N LEU A 542 -6.20 5.46 -9.47
CA LEU A 542 -6.03 6.01 -10.81
C LEU A 542 -5.28 5.02 -11.72
N ASP A 543 -4.23 4.37 -11.21
CA ASP A 543 -3.42 3.32 -11.86
C ASP A 543 -4.26 2.10 -12.24
N LEU A 544 -5.12 1.61 -11.35
CA LEU A 544 -6.01 0.47 -11.64
C LEU A 544 -7.02 0.73 -12.77
N VAL A 545 -7.43 1.97 -12.95
CA VAL A 545 -8.36 2.36 -14.01
C VAL A 545 -7.56 2.68 -15.30
N LEU A 546 -6.34 3.24 -15.20
CA LEU A 546 -5.45 3.50 -16.34
C LEU A 546 -4.93 2.19 -16.98
N ASN A 547 -4.70 1.15 -16.17
CA ASN A 547 -4.22 -0.15 -16.63
C ASN A 547 -5.25 -1.00 -17.36
N SER A 548 -6.54 -0.65 -17.26
CA SER A 548 -7.57 -1.37 -18.02
C SER A 548 -7.60 -1.02 -19.51
N THR A 549 -6.83 0.00 -19.91
CA THR A 549 -6.91 0.67 -21.20
C THR A 549 -5.68 0.43 -22.09
N ILE A 550 -4.53 0.15 -21.48
CA ILE A 550 -3.23 0.11 -22.17
C ILE A 550 -2.87 -1.34 -22.52
N PHE A 551 -3.82 -2.06 -23.13
CA PHE A 551 -3.59 -3.39 -23.71
C PHE A 551 -4.17 -3.49 -25.13
N SER A 552 -3.85 -2.54 -26.02
CA SER A 552 -4.08 -2.73 -27.46
C SER A 552 -3.11 -2.00 -28.41
N PHE A 553 -1.95 -1.54 -27.94
CA PHE A 553 -0.98 -0.88 -28.83
C PHE A 553 0.38 -1.58 -28.75
N ASN A 554 0.46 -2.73 -29.43
CA ASN A 554 1.71 -3.45 -29.66
C ASN A 554 2.11 -3.27 -31.14
N ASP A 555 2.90 -2.23 -31.40
CA ASP A 555 3.38 -1.81 -32.74
C ASP A 555 4.15 -2.92 -33.50
N LYS A 556 4.66 -3.93 -32.78
CA LYS A 556 5.40 -5.05 -33.35
C LYS A 556 4.54 -6.07 -34.10
N PHE A 557 3.26 -6.21 -33.75
CA PHE A 557 2.35 -7.17 -34.40
C PHE A 557 1.81 -6.61 -35.73
N TYR A 558 1.45 -5.32 -35.78
CA TYR A 558 0.89 -4.66 -36.97
C TYR A 558 1.86 -4.60 -38.16
N LYS A 559 3.14 -4.33 -37.87
CA LYS A 559 4.20 -4.26 -38.88
C LYS A 559 4.50 -5.61 -39.55
N GLN A 560 4.27 -6.71 -38.83
CA GLN A 560 4.44 -8.06 -39.36
C GLN A 560 3.24 -8.55 -40.18
N THR A 561 2.04 -8.01 -39.95
CA THR A 561 0.82 -8.51 -40.61
C THR A 561 0.41 -7.71 -41.86
N PHE A 562 0.65 -6.38 -41.92
CA PHE A 562 0.04 -5.53 -42.97
C PHE A 562 1.00 -4.68 -43.82
N GLY A 563 2.30 -4.63 -43.53
CA GLY A 563 3.32 -4.17 -44.47
C GLY A 563 3.37 -2.67 -44.85
N VAL A 564 2.84 -1.73 -44.05
CA VAL A 564 2.86 -0.28 -44.37
C VAL A 564 3.38 0.59 -43.18
N PRO A 565 4.15 1.68 -43.39
CA PRO A 565 4.66 2.55 -42.31
C PRO A 565 3.60 3.45 -41.65
N MET A 566 3.73 3.66 -40.33
CA MET A 566 2.78 4.39 -39.46
C MET A 566 2.47 5.83 -39.92
N ASP A 567 3.40 6.51 -40.58
CA ASP A 567 3.26 7.91 -40.99
C ASP A 567 2.25 8.09 -42.15
N SER A 568 2.02 7.03 -42.94
CA SER A 568 1.02 7.02 -44.02
C SER A 568 -0.41 6.75 -43.53
N LEU A 569 -0.57 6.36 -42.25
CA LEU A 569 -1.83 6.09 -41.57
C LEU A 569 -2.32 7.26 -40.69
N LEU A 570 -1.62 8.41 -40.70
CA LEU A 570 -2.05 9.61 -39.98
C LEU A 570 -3.09 10.45 -40.76
N SER A 571 -3.28 10.21 -42.05
CA SER A 571 -4.30 10.89 -42.87
C SER A 571 -5.75 10.45 -42.53
N PRO A 572 -6.04 9.16 -42.23
CA PRO A 572 -7.37 8.76 -41.75
C PRO A 572 -7.62 9.03 -40.25
N ILE A 573 -6.60 9.37 -39.45
CA ILE A 573 -6.80 9.75 -38.04
C ILE A 573 -7.44 11.15 -37.92
N VAL A 574 -7.47 11.94 -38.99
CA VAL A 574 -8.32 13.14 -39.07
C VAL A 574 -9.80 12.77 -39.31
N GLY A 575 -10.09 11.53 -39.75
CA GLY A 575 -11.43 11.06 -40.15
C GLY A 575 -12.24 10.28 -39.10
N GLN A 576 -11.67 9.93 -37.93
CA GLN A 576 -12.42 9.36 -36.79
C GLN A 576 -12.56 10.34 -35.61
N LEU A 577 -12.49 11.64 -35.90
CA LEU A 577 -12.50 12.72 -34.91
C LEU A 577 -13.91 13.31 -34.68
N ASN A 578 -14.89 12.54 -34.22
CA ASN A 578 -16.20 13.13 -33.84
C ASN A 578 -16.95 12.54 -32.63
N ASN A 579 -16.45 11.52 -31.94
CA ASN A 579 -17.27 10.80 -30.94
C ASN A 579 -16.67 10.86 -29.53
N ASN A 580 -16.88 11.99 -28.85
CA ASN A 580 -16.68 12.20 -27.41
C ASN A 580 -18.06 12.10 -26.73
N LEU A 581 -18.14 11.73 -25.44
CA LEU A 581 -19.39 11.79 -24.67
C LEU A 581 -20.01 13.20 -24.62
N TYR A 582 -19.20 14.24 -24.83
CA TYR A 582 -19.67 15.59 -25.08
C TYR A 582 -19.72 15.80 -26.61
N ASP A 583 -20.92 15.80 -27.17
CA ASP A 583 -21.19 15.82 -28.63
C ASP A 583 -20.59 17.03 -29.40
N ASP A 584 -20.01 18.04 -28.72
CA ASP A 584 -19.57 19.34 -29.29
C ASP A 584 -18.03 19.59 -29.29
N TYR A 585 -17.18 18.59 -29.01
CA TYR A 585 -15.75 18.84 -28.77
C TYR A 585 -14.89 18.92 -30.06
N THR A 586 -14.84 20.11 -30.68
CA THR A 586 -13.97 20.38 -31.86
C THR A 586 -12.47 20.39 -31.52
N GLY A 587 -11.62 19.91 -32.44
CA GLY A 587 -10.23 19.49 -32.22
C GLY A 587 -9.23 20.50 -31.61
N GLY A 588 -9.54 21.79 -31.50
CA GLY A 588 -8.68 22.81 -30.86
C GLY A 588 -8.61 22.73 -29.32
N SER A 589 -9.54 22.00 -28.69
CA SER A 589 -9.71 21.96 -27.22
C SER A 589 -9.01 20.78 -26.52
N ARG A 590 -8.51 19.78 -27.26
CA ARG A 590 -7.80 18.61 -26.67
C ARG A 590 -6.43 18.97 -26.10
N LEU A 591 -5.66 19.84 -26.77
CA LEU A 591 -4.38 20.35 -26.26
C LEU A 591 -4.57 21.20 -25.00
N ILE A 592 -5.67 21.97 -24.95
CA ILE A 592 -6.04 22.82 -23.81
C ILE A 592 -6.34 21.97 -22.57
N ASN A 593 -6.93 20.77 -22.73
CA ASN A 593 -7.18 19.85 -21.61
C ASN A 593 -5.88 19.34 -20.99
N ILE A 594 -4.90 18.96 -21.82
CA ILE A 594 -3.56 18.54 -21.36
C ILE A 594 -2.90 19.67 -20.56
N LEU A 595 -3.05 20.92 -21.01
CA LEU A 595 -2.49 22.08 -20.30
C LEU A 595 -3.22 22.40 -18.99
N LYS A 596 -4.52 22.09 -18.88
CA LYS A 596 -5.34 22.31 -17.67
C LYS A 596 -5.14 21.23 -16.61
N LEU A 597 -4.86 19.99 -17.01
CA LEU A 597 -4.77 18.84 -16.11
C LEU A 597 -3.75 19.02 -14.97
N PRO A 598 -2.50 19.51 -15.20
CA PRO A 598 -1.56 19.77 -14.12
C PRO A 598 -2.08 20.74 -13.07
N LYS A 599 -2.73 21.83 -13.51
CA LYS A 599 -3.37 22.79 -12.59
C LYS A 599 -4.49 22.13 -11.80
N ALA A 600 -5.35 21.37 -12.48
CA ALA A 600 -6.46 20.67 -11.85
C ALA A 600 -5.99 19.66 -10.78
N LEU A 601 -4.88 18.96 -11.04
CA LEU A 601 -4.26 18.05 -10.07
C LEU A 601 -3.69 18.82 -8.87
N VAL A 602 -2.97 19.93 -9.08
CA VAL A 602 -2.46 20.78 -7.99
C VAL A 602 -3.59 21.34 -7.13
N ASP A 603 -4.66 21.83 -7.76
CA ASP A 603 -5.84 22.34 -7.06
C ASP A 603 -6.51 21.22 -6.24
N PHE A 604 -6.62 20.01 -6.79
CA PHE A 604 -7.16 18.85 -6.10
C PHE A 604 -6.29 18.41 -4.90
N PHE A 605 -4.96 18.38 -5.05
CA PHE A 605 -4.06 18.08 -3.94
C PHE A 605 -4.16 19.14 -2.82
N THR A 606 -4.28 20.41 -3.20
CA THR A 606 -4.49 21.50 -2.24
C THR A 606 -5.82 21.34 -1.49
N GLN A 607 -6.89 20.98 -2.20
CA GLN A 607 -8.19 20.68 -1.59
C GLN A 607 -8.11 19.45 -0.68
N SER A 608 -7.36 18.41 -1.06
CA SER A 608 -7.16 17.20 -0.24
C SER A 608 -6.49 17.53 1.09
N GLN A 609 -5.49 18.41 1.10
CA GLN A 609 -4.84 18.85 2.34
C GLN A 609 -5.80 19.64 3.24
N ARG A 610 -6.65 20.51 2.67
CA ARG A 610 -7.70 21.21 3.44
C ARG A 610 -8.74 20.25 4.00
N TYR A 611 -9.18 19.29 3.17
CA TYR A 611 -10.13 18.26 3.57
C TYR A 611 -9.64 17.47 4.79
N LEU A 612 -8.36 17.09 4.81
CA LEU A 612 -7.74 16.40 5.95
C LEU A 612 -7.63 17.30 7.20
N ALA A 613 -7.37 18.60 7.02
CA ALA A 613 -7.28 19.55 8.13
C ALA A 613 -8.63 19.84 8.80
N GLU A 614 -9.74 19.61 8.09
CA GLU A 614 -11.11 19.88 8.56
C GLU A 614 -11.80 18.66 9.17
N GLN A 615 -11.08 17.55 9.40
CA GLN A 615 -11.66 16.34 9.98
C GLN A 615 -11.80 16.41 11.49
N VAL A 616 -12.66 15.53 12.03
CA VAL A 616 -12.77 15.30 13.48
C VAL A 616 -11.41 14.93 14.07
N GLN A 617 -11.10 15.45 15.25
CA GLN A 617 -9.83 15.17 15.89
C GLN A 617 -9.82 13.75 16.49
N ASP A 618 -8.75 13.00 16.23
CA ASP A 618 -8.48 11.74 16.93
C ASP A 618 -8.06 12.02 18.39
N THR A 619 -8.90 11.63 19.34
CA THR A 619 -8.72 11.77 20.78
C THR A 619 -8.65 10.39 21.43
N THR A 620 -7.49 9.99 21.93
CA THR A 620 -7.34 8.73 22.68
C THR A 620 -7.68 8.96 24.16
N PRO A 621 -8.75 8.34 24.71
CA PRO A 621 -9.05 8.42 26.14
C PRO A 621 -8.04 7.62 26.98
N GLN A 622 -7.91 7.97 28.25
CA GLN A 622 -7.13 7.21 29.22
C GLN A 622 -7.94 6.05 29.80
N SER A 623 -7.25 5.00 30.28
CA SER A 623 -7.93 3.89 30.93
C SER A 623 -8.58 4.36 32.24
N GLY A 624 -9.86 4.05 32.43
CA GLY A 624 -10.69 4.54 33.53
C GLY A 624 -11.51 5.79 33.18
N ASP A 625 -11.25 6.43 32.03
CA ASP A 625 -12.07 7.55 31.59
C ASP A 625 -13.54 7.14 31.45
N THR A 626 -14.41 8.06 31.86
CA THR A 626 -15.84 7.84 31.92
C THR A 626 -16.58 8.73 30.91
N PHE A 627 -17.60 8.16 30.29
CA PHE A 627 -18.48 8.78 29.31
C PHE A 627 -19.93 8.43 29.63
N ASP A 628 -20.88 9.26 29.20
CA ASP A 628 -22.30 8.90 29.33
C ASP A 628 -22.63 7.76 28.37
N PHE A 629 -22.22 7.93 27.11
CA PHE A 629 -22.44 6.94 26.05
C PHE A 629 -21.13 6.58 25.36
N ILE A 630 -20.94 5.29 25.12
CA ILE A 630 -19.86 4.77 24.28
C ILE A 630 -20.49 4.15 23.03
N VAL A 631 -20.13 4.67 21.87
CA VAL A 631 -20.59 4.18 20.55
C VAL A 631 -19.44 3.45 19.88
N ILE A 632 -19.68 2.20 19.47
CA ILE A 632 -18.66 1.33 18.87
C ILE A 632 -18.89 1.22 17.36
N GLY A 633 -17.92 1.67 16.57
CA GLY A 633 -17.95 1.74 15.12
C GLY A 633 -18.44 3.10 14.63
N ALA A 634 -17.62 3.84 13.89
CA ALA A 634 -17.97 5.12 13.26
C ALA A 634 -18.53 4.91 11.84
N GLY A 635 -19.25 3.82 11.61
CA GLY A 635 -20.01 3.60 10.38
C GLY A 635 -21.27 4.47 10.31
N THR A 636 -22.12 4.22 9.30
CA THR A 636 -23.33 4.99 9.02
C THR A 636 -24.18 5.27 10.27
N ALA A 637 -24.43 4.24 11.08
CA ALA A 637 -25.24 4.39 12.28
C ALA A 637 -24.51 5.06 13.45
N GLY A 638 -23.29 4.62 13.75
CA GLY A 638 -22.53 5.14 14.89
C GLY A 638 -22.16 6.61 14.73
N ALA A 639 -21.77 7.02 13.52
CA ALA A 639 -21.54 8.43 13.18
C ALA A 639 -22.80 9.29 13.44
N THR A 640 -23.96 8.79 13.01
CA THR A 640 -25.26 9.46 13.18
C THR A 640 -25.64 9.57 14.66
N ILE A 641 -25.57 8.46 15.42
CA ILE A 641 -25.93 8.43 16.84
C ILE A 641 -25.01 9.35 17.65
N ALA A 642 -23.69 9.24 17.46
CA ALA A 642 -22.72 10.06 18.19
C ALA A 642 -22.93 11.56 17.91
N ALA A 643 -23.15 11.93 16.65
CA ALA A 643 -23.45 13.32 16.29
C ALA A 643 -24.80 13.80 16.84
N ARG A 644 -25.82 12.94 16.94
CA ARG A 644 -27.14 13.31 17.48
C ARG A 644 -27.16 13.42 18.99
N LEU A 645 -26.43 12.57 19.70
CA LEU A 645 -26.31 12.61 21.17
C LEU A 645 -25.45 13.81 21.61
N SER A 646 -24.30 14.04 20.97
CA SER A 646 -23.41 15.15 21.28
C SER A 646 -23.98 16.54 21.02
N LYS A 647 -25.14 16.67 20.34
CA LYS A 647 -25.85 17.96 20.24
C LYS A 647 -26.25 18.52 21.61
N ILE A 648 -26.44 17.65 22.59
CA ILE A 648 -26.79 18.02 23.97
C ILE A 648 -25.46 18.19 24.72
N SER A 649 -25.12 19.42 25.08
CA SER A 649 -23.80 19.76 25.64
C SER A 649 -23.50 19.08 26.98
N GLN A 650 -24.54 18.65 27.71
CA GLN A 650 -24.42 17.90 28.97
C GLN A 650 -24.04 16.43 28.77
N ILE A 651 -24.14 15.89 27.55
CA ILE A 651 -23.86 14.48 27.25
C ILE A 651 -22.42 14.34 26.75
N LYS A 652 -21.61 13.53 27.44
CA LYS A 652 -20.26 13.17 27.00
C LYS A 652 -20.29 11.85 26.20
N VAL A 653 -19.90 11.91 24.94
CA VAL A 653 -19.93 10.75 24.02
C VAL A 653 -18.52 10.35 23.61
N LEU A 654 -18.20 9.06 23.69
CA LEU A 654 -17.03 8.47 23.05
C LEU A 654 -17.47 7.65 21.84
N LEU A 655 -16.90 7.94 20.67
CA LEU A 655 -17.04 7.16 19.45
C LEU A 655 -15.72 6.45 19.14
N ILE A 656 -15.74 5.13 19.01
CA ILE A 656 -14.55 4.29 18.81
C ILE A 656 -14.60 3.66 17.41
N GLU A 657 -13.57 3.86 16.60
CA GLU A 657 -13.45 3.32 15.24
C GLU A 657 -12.05 2.72 15.03
N ASP A 658 -11.97 1.54 14.42
CA ASP A 658 -10.70 0.86 14.15
C ASP A 658 -10.08 1.24 12.80
N GLY A 659 -10.80 1.99 11.96
CA GLY A 659 -10.33 2.61 10.74
C GLY A 659 -9.67 3.98 10.89
N THR A 660 -9.17 4.48 9.75
CA THR A 660 -8.48 5.77 9.62
C THR A 660 -9.46 6.89 9.21
N HIS A 661 -8.91 8.10 9.04
CA HIS A 661 -9.56 9.21 8.35
C HIS A 661 -9.99 8.87 6.91
N GLU A 662 -11.02 9.56 6.43
CA GLU A 662 -11.47 9.56 5.03
C GLU A 662 -10.54 10.44 4.19
N ASP A 663 -10.26 10.07 2.94
CA ASP A 663 -9.46 10.90 2.02
C ASP A 663 -10.35 11.47 0.91
N LEU A 664 -10.01 12.65 0.39
CA LEU A 664 -10.82 13.33 -0.63
C LEU A 664 -11.02 12.49 -1.92
N TYR A 665 -10.08 11.61 -2.28
CA TYR A 665 -10.26 10.76 -3.46
C TYR A 665 -11.33 9.68 -3.28
N MET A 666 -11.65 9.30 -2.03
CA MET A 666 -12.74 8.36 -1.71
C MET A 666 -14.11 8.95 -2.05
N ASP A 667 -14.17 10.27 -2.19
CA ASP A 667 -15.38 11.00 -2.53
C ASP A 667 -15.65 11.11 -4.03
N ILE A 668 -14.74 10.61 -4.88
CA ILE A 668 -14.91 10.60 -6.34
C ILE A 668 -15.90 9.48 -6.71
N PRO A 669 -17.13 9.80 -7.15
CA PRO A 669 -18.18 8.79 -7.26
C PRO A 669 -17.84 7.63 -8.21
N LEU A 670 -17.31 7.94 -9.40
CA LEU A 670 -16.97 6.92 -10.40
C LEU A 670 -15.93 5.89 -9.92
N LEU A 671 -15.11 6.23 -8.92
CA LEU A 671 -14.06 5.36 -8.39
C LEU A 671 -14.54 4.41 -7.27
N CYS A 672 -15.82 4.38 -6.91
CA CYS A 672 -16.31 3.61 -5.77
C CYS A 672 -15.96 2.10 -5.84
N SER A 673 -16.03 1.48 -7.03
CA SER A 673 -15.64 0.08 -7.22
C SER A 673 -14.17 -0.17 -6.87
N MET A 674 -13.31 0.83 -7.06
CA MET A 674 -11.88 0.73 -6.80
C MET A 674 -11.54 0.75 -5.31
N LEU A 675 -12.35 1.43 -4.51
CA LEU A 675 -12.13 1.56 -3.08
C LEU A 675 -12.14 0.21 -2.37
N GLN A 676 -12.85 -0.78 -2.92
CA GLN A 676 -12.89 -2.16 -2.42
C GLN A 676 -11.54 -2.88 -2.49
N LYS A 677 -10.60 -2.36 -3.29
CA LYS A 677 -9.25 -2.92 -3.43
C LYS A 677 -8.22 -2.27 -2.51
N THR A 678 -8.60 -1.22 -1.79
CA THR A 678 -7.68 -0.48 -0.92
C THR A 678 -7.68 -1.05 0.49
N LYS A 679 -6.76 -0.57 1.33
CA LYS A 679 -6.64 -0.97 2.75
C LYS A 679 -7.89 -0.68 3.60
N ILE A 680 -8.81 0.15 3.10
CA ILE A 680 -10.07 0.45 3.81
C ILE A 680 -11.07 -0.70 3.72
N ASN A 681 -10.85 -1.70 2.87
CA ASN A 681 -11.68 -2.90 2.84
C ASN A 681 -11.13 -3.98 3.79
N ARG A 682 -11.95 -4.40 4.77
CA ARG A 682 -11.62 -5.52 5.68
C ARG A 682 -11.38 -6.83 4.96
N SER A 683 -11.86 -6.97 3.73
CA SER A 683 -11.61 -8.11 2.85
C SER A 683 -12.09 -9.42 3.49
N TYR A 684 -13.32 -9.47 4.00
CA TYR A 684 -13.93 -10.73 4.43
C TYR A 684 -14.19 -11.63 3.22
N ARG A 685 -14.27 -12.93 3.50
CA ARG A 685 -14.61 -13.99 2.57
C ARG A 685 -15.59 -14.93 3.24
N THR A 686 -16.46 -15.53 2.45
CA THR A 686 -17.32 -16.59 2.96
C THR A 686 -16.54 -17.88 3.15
N LYS A 687 -17.14 -18.82 3.87
CA LYS A 687 -16.81 -20.23 3.72
C LYS A 687 -16.97 -20.64 2.24
N PRO A 688 -16.07 -21.47 1.69
CA PRO A 688 -16.26 -22.04 0.37
C PRO A 688 -17.60 -22.78 0.25
N SER A 689 -18.24 -22.65 -0.91
CA SER A 689 -19.54 -23.24 -1.23
C SER A 689 -19.48 -23.98 -2.57
N ASN A 690 -20.23 -25.07 -2.69
CA ASN A 690 -20.47 -25.74 -3.96
C ASN A 690 -21.82 -25.35 -4.59
N LYS A 691 -22.54 -24.37 -4.02
CA LYS A 691 -23.88 -23.96 -4.48
C LYS A 691 -23.95 -22.57 -5.13
N TYR A 692 -23.01 -21.67 -4.84
CA TYR A 692 -23.04 -20.27 -5.25
C TYR A 692 -21.63 -19.68 -5.32
N CYS A 693 -21.45 -18.55 -6.00
CA CYS A 693 -20.14 -17.91 -6.21
C CYS A 693 -19.10 -18.86 -6.83
N LEU A 694 -19.53 -19.81 -7.67
CA LEU A 694 -18.67 -20.88 -8.19
C LEU A 694 -17.63 -20.37 -9.19
N GLY A 695 -17.85 -19.19 -9.77
CA GLY A 695 -16.95 -18.51 -10.68
C GLY A 695 -15.89 -17.64 -9.98
N ILE A 696 -15.94 -17.56 -8.65
CA ILE A 696 -15.00 -16.78 -7.83
C ILE A 696 -13.87 -17.69 -7.33
N GLU A 697 -12.65 -17.15 -7.24
CA GLU A 697 -11.47 -17.85 -6.74
C GLU A 697 -11.74 -18.50 -5.37
N GLY A 698 -11.44 -19.80 -5.25
CA GLY A 698 -11.67 -20.57 -4.01
C GLY A 698 -13.15 -20.85 -3.68
N ASN A 699 -14.07 -20.62 -4.62
CA ASN A 699 -15.51 -20.85 -4.47
C ASN A 699 -16.12 -20.18 -3.23
N ASN A 700 -15.61 -19.02 -2.84
CA ASN A 700 -16.13 -18.23 -1.72
C ASN A 700 -16.44 -16.81 -2.21
N CYS A 701 -17.54 -16.22 -1.74
CA CYS A 701 -17.91 -14.88 -2.14
C CYS A 701 -16.99 -13.83 -1.49
N VAL A 702 -16.76 -12.74 -2.21
CA VAL A 702 -16.12 -11.54 -1.64
C VAL A 702 -17.12 -10.82 -0.74
N CYS A 703 -16.71 -10.48 0.49
CA CYS A 703 -17.58 -9.76 1.43
C CYS A 703 -16.94 -8.43 1.90
N PRO A 704 -16.91 -7.40 1.04
CA PRO A 704 -16.27 -6.14 1.38
C PRO A 704 -17.03 -5.40 2.49
N THR A 705 -16.29 -4.85 3.44
CA THR A 705 -16.81 -3.93 4.47
C THR A 705 -15.73 -2.91 4.81
N ALA A 706 -16.16 -1.73 5.23
CA ALA A 706 -15.23 -0.62 5.43
C ALA A 706 -14.51 -0.66 6.79
N LYS A 707 -13.30 -0.11 6.78
CA LYS A 707 -12.42 0.17 7.92
C LYS A 707 -11.89 1.59 7.77
N VAL A 708 -12.79 2.56 7.94
CA VAL A 708 -12.56 4.01 7.80
C VAL A 708 -13.71 4.73 8.52
N ILE A 709 -13.46 5.91 9.05
CA ILE A 709 -14.52 6.77 9.60
C ILE A 709 -15.59 7.03 8.53
N GLY A 710 -16.86 6.95 8.91
CA GLY A 710 -18.01 6.90 8.00
C GLY A 710 -18.38 5.48 7.55
N GLY A 711 -17.51 4.49 7.76
CA GLY A 711 -17.72 3.08 7.45
C GLY A 711 -18.18 2.84 6.02
N SER A 712 -19.11 1.91 5.83
CA SER A 712 -19.50 1.47 4.47
C SER A 712 -20.14 2.59 3.63
N SER A 713 -20.56 3.72 4.22
CA SER A 713 -20.99 4.89 3.43
C SER A 713 -19.87 5.53 2.59
N VAL A 714 -18.60 5.31 2.96
CA VAL A 714 -17.41 5.70 2.18
C VAL A 714 -17.13 4.72 1.04
N LEU A 715 -17.49 3.44 1.24
CA LEU A 715 -17.21 2.35 0.30
C LEU A 715 -18.35 2.09 -0.70
N ASN A 716 -19.58 2.49 -0.38
CA ASN A 716 -20.79 2.15 -1.14
C ASN A 716 -20.85 2.83 -2.52
N PHE A 717 -21.87 2.45 -3.30
CA PHE A 717 -22.19 3.02 -4.61
C PHE A 717 -23.17 4.21 -4.53
N MET A 718 -23.33 4.80 -3.33
CA MET A 718 -24.14 5.99 -3.06
C MET A 718 -25.63 5.90 -3.39
N VAL A 719 -26.17 4.74 -3.79
CA VAL A 719 -27.59 4.58 -4.10
C VAL A 719 -28.44 4.89 -2.86
N ALA A 720 -29.44 5.75 -3.04
CA ALA A 720 -30.36 6.16 -1.98
C ALA A 720 -31.75 5.57 -2.24
N THR A 721 -32.10 4.55 -1.46
CA THR A 721 -33.43 3.90 -1.45
C THR A 721 -33.89 3.71 -0.02
N ARG A 722 -35.18 3.89 0.25
CA ARG A 722 -35.78 3.66 1.57
C ARG A 722 -36.33 2.24 1.72
N GLY A 723 -36.68 1.58 0.62
CA GLY A 723 -37.48 0.36 0.61
C GLY A 723 -38.98 0.65 0.74
N ASN A 724 -39.79 -0.39 0.63
CA ASN A 724 -41.25 -0.27 0.64
C ASN A 724 -41.82 0.02 2.03
N ALA A 725 -42.96 0.70 2.10
CA ALA A 725 -43.72 0.86 3.33
C ALA A 725 -44.10 -0.50 3.98
N GLU A 726 -44.52 -1.47 3.16
CA GLU A 726 -44.93 -2.80 3.62
C GLU A 726 -43.80 -3.57 4.32
N ASP A 727 -42.52 -3.29 4.01
CA ASP A 727 -41.39 -3.91 4.70
C ASP A 727 -41.35 -3.54 6.18
N TYR A 728 -41.58 -2.26 6.48
CA TYR A 728 -41.58 -1.72 7.84
C TYR A 728 -42.86 -2.09 8.60
N ASP A 729 -44.00 -2.11 7.91
CA ASP A 729 -45.26 -2.56 8.50
C ASP A 729 -45.16 -4.03 8.91
N ARG A 730 -44.54 -4.88 8.10
CA ARG A 730 -44.23 -6.27 8.47
C ARG A 730 -43.30 -6.38 9.67
N TRP A 731 -42.30 -5.51 9.81
CA TRP A 731 -41.48 -5.49 11.04
C TRP A 731 -42.35 -5.25 12.27
N ALA A 732 -43.34 -4.33 12.19
CA ALA A 732 -44.28 -4.09 13.27
C ALA A 732 -45.23 -5.28 13.52
N GLU A 733 -45.72 -5.94 12.47
CA GLU A 733 -46.52 -7.16 12.55
C GLU A 733 -45.79 -8.31 13.24
N MET A 734 -44.46 -8.40 13.08
CA MET A 734 -43.59 -9.33 13.82
C MET A 734 -43.44 -8.97 15.32
N GLY A 735 -44.20 -8.00 15.83
CA GLY A 735 -44.19 -7.58 17.24
C GLY A 735 -43.30 -6.38 17.55
N ASN A 736 -42.65 -5.76 16.55
CA ASN A 736 -41.78 -4.61 16.75
C ASN A 736 -42.55 -3.29 16.71
N LYS A 737 -43.34 -3.04 17.75
CA LYS A 737 -44.17 -1.82 17.86
C LYS A 737 -43.33 -0.55 17.66
N GLY A 738 -43.88 0.40 16.90
CA GLY A 738 -43.23 1.67 16.58
C GLY A 738 -42.27 1.61 15.39
N TRP A 739 -42.20 0.47 14.67
CA TRP A 739 -41.38 0.31 13.46
C TRP A 739 -42.18 0.26 12.16
N ALA A 740 -43.50 0.47 12.21
CA ALA A 740 -44.33 0.59 11.01
C ALA A 740 -43.91 1.81 10.19
N TYR A 741 -44.20 1.83 8.88
CA TYR A 741 -43.72 2.89 7.98
C TYR A 741 -44.12 4.28 8.46
N LYS A 742 -45.38 4.43 8.91
CA LYS A 742 -45.90 5.67 9.49
C LYS A 742 -45.08 6.21 10.67
N ASP A 743 -44.46 5.32 11.45
CA ASP A 743 -43.67 5.68 12.64
C ASP A 743 -42.23 6.03 12.27
N VAL A 744 -41.72 5.48 11.17
CA VAL A 744 -40.34 5.67 10.70
C VAL A 744 -40.17 6.75 9.63
N LEU A 745 -41.23 7.10 8.90
CA LEU A 745 -41.22 8.13 7.85
C LEU A 745 -40.65 9.47 8.35
N LYS A 746 -41.01 9.88 9.57
CA LYS A 746 -40.47 11.11 10.18
C LYS A 746 -38.94 11.10 10.30
N TYR A 747 -38.32 9.94 10.48
CA TYR A 747 -36.86 9.81 10.58
C TYR A 747 -36.20 9.80 9.20
N PHE A 748 -36.83 9.20 8.17
CA PHE A 748 -36.41 9.39 6.78
C PHE A 748 -36.45 10.87 6.36
N LYS A 749 -37.46 11.61 6.79
CA LYS A 749 -37.52 13.06 6.56
C LYS A 749 -36.51 13.84 7.40
N LYS A 750 -36.22 13.39 8.63
CA LYS A 750 -35.25 14.06 9.54
C LYS A 750 -33.81 13.98 9.03
N LEU A 751 -33.44 12.89 8.35
CA LEU A 751 -32.08 12.70 7.83
C LEU A 751 -31.86 13.39 6.47
N GLU A 752 -32.91 13.58 5.67
CA GLU A 752 -32.81 13.95 4.25
C GLU A 752 -32.84 15.46 3.98
N THR A 753 -31.96 15.90 3.08
CA THR A 753 -32.16 17.09 2.23
C THR A 753 -32.35 16.65 0.80
N MET A 754 -33.55 16.82 0.27
CA MET A 754 -33.88 16.50 -1.11
C MET A 754 -33.42 17.63 -2.02
N ASP A 755 -32.47 17.35 -2.91
CA ASP A 755 -31.92 18.32 -3.85
C ASP A 755 -32.53 18.22 -5.25
N ILE A 756 -33.26 17.14 -5.54
CA ILE A 756 -33.94 16.91 -6.82
C ILE A 756 -35.10 17.92 -6.96
N PRO A 757 -35.05 18.87 -7.91
CA PRO A 757 -35.99 19.98 -7.99
C PRO A 757 -37.46 19.55 -8.02
N GLU A 758 -37.79 18.50 -8.77
CA GLU A 758 -39.16 18.01 -8.94
C GLU A 758 -39.73 17.42 -7.65
N LEU A 759 -38.87 16.89 -6.76
CA LEU A 759 -39.27 16.22 -5.52
C LEU A 759 -39.22 17.15 -4.29
N LYS A 760 -38.58 18.32 -4.39
CA LYS A 760 -38.50 19.31 -3.29
C LYS A 760 -39.86 19.76 -2.77
N SER A 761 -40.86 19.81 -3.65
CA SER A 761 -42.21 20.28 -3.31
C SER A 761 -43.06 19.23 -2.60
N ASP A 762 -42.67 17.94 -2.66
CA ASP A 762 -43.39 16.87 -1.98
C ASP A 762 -42.99 16.78 -0.51
N ILE A 763 -43.63 17.63 0.29
CA ILE A 763 -43.46 17.66 1.74
C ILE A 763 -44.08 16.44 2.45
N THR A 764 -44.80 15.56 1.74
CA THR A 764 -45.37 14.36 2.35
C THR A 764 -44.25 13.38 2.65
N TYR A 765 -43.46 13.05 1.63
CA TYR A 765 -42.40 12.04 1.69
C TYR A 765 -40.99 12.63 1.86
N HIS A 766 -40.76 13.88 1.46
CA HIS A 766 -39.42 14.48 1.47
C HIS A 766 -39.29 15.65 2.44
N ASN A 767 -38.04 16.01 2.69
CA ASN A 767 -37.63 17.19 3.45
C ASN A 767 -36.38 17.79 2.84
N THR A 768 -36.08 19.05 3.16
CA THR A 768 -34.97 19.82 2.57
C THR A 768 -33.99 20.35 3.62
N ASN A 769 -34.02 19.81 4.83
CA ASN A 769 -33.30 20.36 6.00
C ASN A 769 -32.44 19.32 6.76
N GLY A 770 -32.39 18.09 6.29
CA GLY A 770 -31.59 17.02 6.88
C GLY A 770 -30.11 17.06 6.47
N PRO A 771 -29.22 16.38 7.20
CA PRO A 771 -27.78 16.38 6.90
C PRO A 771 -27.37 15.57 5.66
N VAL A 772 -28.20 14.64 5.17
CA VAL A 772 -27.87 13.76 4.05
C VAL A 772 -28.52 14.30 2.77
N HIS A 773 -27.69 14.80 1.85
CA HIS A 773 -28.13 15.31 0.56
C HIS A 773 -28.48 14.17 -0.41
N ILE A 774 -29.70 14.20 -0.96
CA ILE A 774 -30.20 13.24 -1.94
C ILE A 774 -30.37 13.95 -3.28
N THR A 775 -29.53 13.59 -4.24
CA THR A 775 -29.43 14.20 -5.58
C THR A 775 -29.57 13.15 -6.67
N GLN A 776 -29.68 13.59 -7.92
CA GLN A 776 -29.31 12.79 -9.10
C GLN A 776 -28.04 13.38 -9.71
N SER A 777 -27.28 12.60 -10.48
CA SER A 777 -26.17 13.18 -11.25
C SER A 777 -26.75 14.08 -12.34
N GLU A 778 -26.22 15.29 -12.46
CA GLU A 778 -26.58 16.22 -13.53
C GLU A 778 -26.17 15.68 -14.90
N TYR A 779 -25.08 14.89 -14.95
CA TYR A 779 -24.62 14.26 -16.17
C TYR A 779 -25.33 12.93 -16.40
N ARG A 780 -25.82 12.72 -17.62
CA ARG A 780 -26.51 11.48 -18.03
C ARG A 780 -26.00 11.02 -19.39
N THR A 781 -25.65 9.76 -19.49
CA THR A 781 -25.23 9.14 -20.76
C THR A 781 -26.41 8.95 -21.72
N GLY A 782 -26.11 8.73 -23.01
CA GLY A 782 -27.13 8.41 -24.00
C GLY A 782 -27.85 7.10 -23.69
N VAL A 783 -27.11 6.10 -23.21
CA VAL A 783 -27.68 4.80 -22.82
C VAL A 783 -28.61 4.88 -21.60
N ALA A 784 -28.34 5.79 -20.65
CA ALA A 784 -29.25 6.02 -19.52
C ALA A 784 -30.58 6.66 -19.95
N LYS A 785 -30.57 7.52 -20.98
CA LYS A 785 -31.81 8.05 -21.59
C LYS A 785 -32.59 6.93 -22.31
N ALA A 786 -31.89 6.06 -23.04
CA ALA A 786 -32.51 4.89 -23.67
C ALA A 786 -33.13 3.93 -22.64
N PHE A 787 -32.48 3.72 -21.49
CA PHE A 787 -33.03 2.93 -20.39
C PHE A 787 -34.41 3.46 -19.91
N ILE A 788 -34.55 4.77 -19.69
CA ILE A 788 -35.83 5.38 -19.31
C ILE A 788 -36.89 5.28 -20.42
N GLN A 789 -36.47 5.26 -21.68
CA GLN A 789 -37.41 5.06 -22.78
C GLN A 789 -37.85 3.59 -22.90
N ALA A 790 -36.92 2.65 -22.73
CA ALA A 790 -37.17 1.21 -22.72
C ALA A 790 -38.15 0.81 -21.62
N SER A 791 -38.06 1.40 -20.42
CA SER A 791 -39.01 1.11 -19.35
C SER A 791 -40.44 1.52 -19.70
N LYS A 792 -40.62 2.65 -20.39
CA LYS A 792 -41.93 3.08 -20.91
C LYS A 792 -42.46 2.13 -21.97
N GLU A 793 -41.61 1.63 -22.87
CA GLU A 793 -41.98 0.63 -23.87
C GLU A 793 -42.43 -0.69 -23.23
N MET A 794 -41.87 -1.04 -22.07
CA MET A 794 -42.29 -2.17 -21.26
C MET A 794 -43.55 -1.90 -20.41
N GLY A 795 -44.16 -0.71 -20.51
CA GLY A 795 -45.38 -0.35 -19.80
C GLY A 795 -45.17 -0.01 -18.32
N TYR A 796 -43.95 0.37 -17.92
CA TYR A 796 -43.68 0.84 -16.55
C TYR A 796 -43.67 2.37 -16.46
N PRO A 797 -44.22 2.94 -15.37
CA PRO A 797 -44.14 4.37 -15.11
C PRO A 797 -42.73 4.78 -14.68
N ILE A 798 -42.45 6.08 -14.81
CA ILE A 798 -41.31 6.71 -14.15
C ILE A 798 -41.79 7.20 -12.79
N VAL A 799 -41.16 6.74 -11.71
CA VAL A 799 -41.65 6.93 -10.34
C VAL A 799 -40.57 7.51 -9.44
N ASP A 800 -40.99 8.19 -8.38
CA ASP A 800 -40.14 8.37 -7.21
C ASP A 800 -40.29 7.15 -6.30
N TYR A 801 -39.34 6.23 -6.43
CA TYR A 801 -39.33 4.98 -5.68
C TYR A 801 -39.09 5.15 -4.16
N ASN A 802 -38.81 6.37 -3.70
CA ASN A 802 -38.71 6.71 -2.26
C ASN A 802 -39.97 7.41 -1.72
N GLY A 803 -40.95 7.68 -2.58
CA GLY A 803 -42.21 8.35 -2.30
C GLY A 803 -43.37 7.37 -2.22
N LYS A 804 -44.48 7.69 -2.91
CA LYS A 804 -45.72 6.91 -2.85
C LYS A 804 -45.65 5.57 -3.60
N GLU A 805 -44.99 5.53 -4.75
CA GLU A 805 -45.00 4.38 -5.66
C GLU A 805 -43.58 3.85 -5.89
N GLU A 806 -43.31 2.60 -5.51
CA GLU A 806 -41.99 1.98 -5.66
C GLU A 806 -41.83 1.22 -6.98
N ILE A 807 -42.85 0.46 -7.41
CA ILE A 807 -42.78 -0.37 -8.63
C ILE A 807 -42.84 0.53 -9.87
N GLY A 808 -41.70 0.64 -10.54
CA GLY A 808 -41.49 1.52 -11.68
C GLY A 808 -39.99 1.74 -11.90
N PHE A 809 -39.65 2.70 -12.75
CA PHE A 809 -38.26 2.98 -13.12
C PHE A 809 -37.89 4.44 -12.85
N SER A 810 -36.62 4.71 -12.62
CA SER A 810 -36.11 6.07 -12.44
C SER A 810 -34.62 6.16 -12.74
N TYR A 811 -34.13 7.39 -12.89
CA TYR A 811 -32.72 7.66 -12.63
C TYR A 811 -32.42 7.45 -11.14
N VAL A 812 -31.21 7.00 -10.85
CA VAL A 812 -30.77 6.68 -9.49
C VAL A 812 -30.65 7.97 -8.64
N GLN A 813 -31.39 8.03 -7.53
CA GLN A 813 -31.18 8.98 -6.44
C GLN A 813 -29.95 8.56 -5.60
N ARG A 814 -29.16 9.52 -5.15
CA ARG A 814 -27.82 9.27 -4.59
C ARG A 814 -27.50 10.15 -3.39
N THR A 815 -26.68 9.64 -2.48
CA THR A 815 -26.06 10.42 -1.41
C THR A 815 -24.83 11.18 -1.92
N ILE A 816 -25.05 12.26 -2.68
CA ILE A 816 -24.02 13.12 -3.29
C ILE A 816 -24.36 14.59 -3.02
N MET A 817 -23.32 15.39 -2.74
CA MET A 817 -23.42 16.85 -2.61
C MET A 817 -22.31 17.50 -3.45
N ASN A 818 -22.67 18.44 -4.34
CA ASN A 818 -21.74 19.15 -5.23
C ASN A 818 -20.82 18.20 -6.04
N GLY A 819 -21.40 17.15 -6.62
CA GLY A 819 -20.69 16.19 -7.47
C GLY A 819 -19.78 15.21 -6.74
N THR A 820 -19.69 15.26 -5.40
CA THR A 820 -18.89 14.34 -4.60
C THR A 820 -19.74 13.56 -3.60
N ARG A 821 -19.25 12.38 -3.19
CA ARG A 821 -19.91 11.51 -2.20
C ARG A 821 -20.28 12.27 -0.93
N MET A 822 -21.45 11.96 -0.37
CA MET A 822 -21.87 12.41 0.96
C MET A 822 -21.88 11.24 1.95
N SER A 823 -20.72 10.94 2.54
CA SER A 823 -20.59 9.89 3.57
C SER A 823 -21.21 10.31 4.90
N SER A 824 -21.42 9.36 5.81
CA SER A 824 -21.93 9.67 7.16
C SER A 824 -20.96 10.49 7.99
N ASN A 825 -19.66 10.35 7.73
CA ASN A 825 -18.64 11.22 8.31
C ASN A 825 -18.87 12.68 7.88
N ARG A 826 -19.02 12.93 6.57
CA ARG A 826 -19.30 14.27 6.04
C ARG A 826 -20.64 14.84 6.48
N ALA A 827 -21.68 14.00 6.54
CA ALA A 827 -23.03 14.44 6.91
C ALA A 827 -23.19 14.73 8.42
N TYR A 828 -22.55 13.95 9.29
CA TYR A 828 -22.83 13.99 10.73
C TYR A 828 -21.63 14.39 11.59
N LEU A 829 -20.44 13.85 11.30
CA LEU A 829 -19.26 14.04 12.16
C LEU A 829 -18.49 15.32 11.82
N ASN A 830 -18.26 15.63 10.55
CA ASN A 830 -17.58 16.86 10.15
C ASN A 830 -18.30 18.12 10.66
N PRO A 831 -19.65 18.24 10.61
CA PRO A 831 -20.36 19.36 11.23
C PRO A 831 -20.34 19.35 12.77
N ALA A 832 -19.98 18.23 13.40
CA ALA A 832 -19.90 18.08 14.85
C ALA A 832 -18.47 18.14 15.40
N ARG A 833 -17.45 18.30 14.53
CA ARG A 833 -16.02 18.17 14.87
C ARG A 833 -15.52 19.08 15.99
N ASP A 834 -16.11 20.26 16.13
CA ASP A 834 -15.68 21.27 17.12
C ASP A 834 -16.38 21.11 18.49
N ARG A 835 -17.26 20.10 18.65
CA ARG A 835 -17.99 19.86 19.89
C ARG A 835 -17.10 19.20 20.94
N LYS A 836 -16.84 19.91 22.04
CA LYS A 836 -15.96 19.46 23.14
C LYS A 836 -16.44 18.21 23.87
N ASN A 837 -17.72 17.87 23.77
CA ASN A 837 -18.35 16.71 24.41
C ASN A 837 -18.45 15.49 23.49
N LEU A 838 -17.95 15.58 22.24
CA LEU A 838 -17.78 14.46 21.33
C LEU A 838 -16.30 14.08 21.26
N HIS A 839 -15.96 12.89 21.72
CA HIS A 839 -14.63 12.32 21.64
C HIS A 839 -14.64 11.21 20.59
N VAL A 840 -13.70 11.25 19.65
CA VAL A 840 -13.59 10.24 18.58
C VAL A 840 -12.20 9.62 18.68
N THR A 841 -12.10 8.31 18.87
CA THR A 841 -10.80 7.62 18.81
C THR A 841 -10.77 6.73 17.57
N LEU A 842 -9.78 6.97 16.71
CA LEU A 842 -9.53 6.23 15.48
C LEU A 842 -8.48 5.14 15.70
N GLU A 843 -8.35 4.24 14.72
CA GLU A 843 -7.42 3.10 14.75
C GLU A 843 -7.49 2.30 16.07
N SER A 844 -8.70 2.23 16.65
CA SER A 844 -9.03 1.66 17.95
C SER A 844 -9.97 0.46 17.80
N MET A 845 -9.45 -0.76 17.94
CA MET A 845 -10.23 -1.99 17.84
C MET A 845 -10.85 -2.36 19.18
N VAL A 846 -12.18 -2.31 19.29
CA VAL A 846 -12.89 -2.81 20.48
C VAL A 846 -12.79 -4.34 20.53
N THR A 847 -12.23 -4.86 21.62
CA THR A 847 -11.94 -6.29 21.78
C THR A 847 -12.95 -6.99 22.67
N LYS A 848 -13.56 -6.28 23.62
CA LYS A 848 -14.50 -6.87 24.58
C LYS A 848 -15.45 -5.82 25.17
N LEU A 849 -16.72 -6.21 25.38
CA LEU A 849 -17.66 -5.48 26.21
C LEU A 849 -17.42 -5.84 27.68
N LEU A 850 -17.34 -4.83 28.55
CA LEU A 850 -17.20 -5.05 29.99
C LEU A 850 -18.59 -5.20 30.59
N ILE A 851 -18.92 -6.40 31.05
CA ILE A 851 -20.23 -6.73 31.63
C ILE A 851 -20.03 -7.15 33.08
N ASP A 852 -20.78 -6.53 33.98
CA ASP A 852 -20.84 -6.95 35.38
C ASP A 852 -21.59 -8.30 35.47
N PRO A 853 -20.95 -9.37 35.94
CA PRO A 853 -21.55 -10.70 35.94
C PRO A 853 -22.69 -10.85 36.95
N SER A 854 -22.77 -9.99 37.96
CA SER A 854 -23.81 -10.05 39.01
C SER A 854 -25.09 -9.33 38.59
N THR A 855 -24.95 -8.16 37.94
CA THR A 855 -26.09 -7.32 37.53
C THR A 855 -26.49 -7.51 36.07
N LYS A 856 -25.66 -8.20 35.28
CA LYS A 856 -25.76 -8.28 33.82
C LYS A 856 -25.85 -6.91 33.16
N ARG A 857 -25.10 -5.93 33.67
CA ARG A 857 -25.02 -4.57 33.11
C ARG A 857 -23.73 -4.40 32.31
N ALA A 858 -23.83 -3.87 31.09
CA ALA A 858 -22.68 -3.37 30.37
C ALA A 858 -22.20 -2.07 31.02
N ILE A 859 -20.96 -2.08 31.52
CA ILE A 859 -20.35 -0.98 32.27
C ILE A 859 -19.28 -0.24 31.47
N GLY A 860 -18.89 -0.73 30.30
CA GLY A 860 -17.84 -0.13 29.50
C GLY A 860 -17.32 -1.04 28.40
N VAL A 861 -16.17 -0.69 27.85
CA VAL A 861 -15.52 -1.45 26.78
C VAL A 861 -14.01 -1.50 26.98
N GLU A 862 -13.41 -2.58 26.49
CA GLU A 862 -11.97 -2.70 26.28
C GLU A 862 -11.67 -2.56 24.79
N PHE A 863 -10.67 -1.73 24.45
CA PHE A 863 -10.20 -1.58 23.08
C PHE A 863 -8.68 -1.52 23.02
N VAL A 864 -8.12 -1.84 21.86
CA VAL A 864 -6.69 -1.78 21.58
C VAL A 864 -6.41 -0.71 20.53
N LYS A 865 -5.49 0.20 20.85
CA LYS A 865 -4.93 1.20 19.92
C LYS A 865 -3.41 1.18 20.05
N HIS A 866 -2.69 0.99 18.95
CA HIS A 866 -1.22 0.89 18.94
C HIS A 866 -0.67 -0.07 20.02
N ASP A 867 -1.26 -1.27 20.12
CA ASP A 867 -0.95 -2.34 21.10
C ASP A 867 -1.18 -1.99 22.58
N GLN A 868 -1.76 -0.83 22.86
CA GLN A 868 -2.18 -0.43 24.20
C GLN A 868 -3.65 -0.78 24.40
N THR A 869 -3.88 -1.63 25.40
CA THR A 869 -5.23 -1.97 25.87
C THR A 869 -5.74 -0.86 26.78
N THR A 870 -6.88 -0.28 26.43
CA THR A 870 -7.53 0.80 27.18
C THR A 870 -8.94 0.33 27.57
N ARG A 871 -9.30 0.55 28.83
CA ARG A 871 -10.66 0.27 29.34
C ARG A 871 -11.34 1.59 29.69
N VAL A 872 -12.53 1.81 29.15
CA VAL A 872 -13.32 3.02 29.40
C VAL A 872 -14.71 2.65 29.90
N ILE A 873 -15.29 3.53 30.72
CA ILE A 873 -16.52 3.28 31.46
C ILE A 873 -17.68 4.05 30.83
N ALA A 874 -18.84 3.40 30.71
CA ALA A 874 -20.10 4.02 30.32
C ALA A 874 -21.00 4.19 31.55
N ASN A 875 -21.33 5.43 31.90
CA ASN A 875 -22.29 5.73 32.97
C ASN A 875 -23.70 5.27 32.60
N LYS A 876 -24.08 5.45 31.32
CA LYS A 876 -25.42 5.17 30.83
C LYS A 876 -25.44 3.91 29.97
N GLU A 877 -25.01 4.00 28.72
CA GLU A 877 -25.13 2.88 27.78
C GLU A 877 -23.91 2.71 26.87
N VAL A 878 -23.64 1.46 26.51
CA VAL A 878 -22.78 1.08 25.39
C VAL A 878 -23.67 0.76 24.18
N ILE A 879 -23.33 1.32 23.02
CA ILE A 879 -24.12 1.22 21.78
C ILE A 879 -23.24 0.64 20.68
N VAL A 880 -23.54 -0.59 20.27
CA VAL A 880 -22.77 -1.33 19.26
C VAL A 880 -23.29 -0.99 17.86
N CYS A 881 -22.40 -0.48 17.00
CA CYS A 881 -22.66 -0.08 15.61
C CYS A 881 -21.57 -0.63 14.65
N ALA A 882 -21.04 -1.83 14.94
CA ALA A 882 -19.95 -2.46 14.19
C ALA A 882 -20.42 -3.19 12.90
N GLY A 883 -21.70 -3.06 12.55
CA GLY A 883 -22.30 -3.62 11.34
C GLY A 883 -22.67 -5.10 11.46
N ALA A 884 -23.36 -5.63 10.44
CA ALA A 884 -23.92 -6.99 10.46
C ALA A 884 -22.89 -8.13 10.58
N ILE A 885 -21.60 -7.85 10.46
CA ILE A 885 -20.52 -8.83 10.67
C ILE A 885 -19.77 -8.55 11.98
N GLY A 886 -19.40 -7.30 12.23
CA GLY A 886 -18.61 -6.93 13.42
C GLY A 886 -19.41 -6.96 14.72
N SER A 887 -20.68 -6.55 14.69
CA SER A 887 -21.55 -6.53 15.87
C SER A 887 -21.79 -7.92 16.48
N PRO A 888 -22.20 -8.96 15.72
CA PRO A 888 -22.35 -10.29 16.29
C PRO A 888 -21.00 -10.89 16.73
N GLN A 889 -19.90 -10.59 16.03
CA GLN A 889 -18.56 -11.04 16.44
C GLN A 889 -18.20 -10.49 17.83
N LEU A 890 -18.37 -9.18 18.03
CA LEU A 890 -18.05 -8.54 19.31
C LEU A 890 -18.95 -9.04 20.46
N LEU A 891 -20.25 -9.22 20.21
CA LEU A 891 -21.17 -9.79 21.20
C LEU A 891 -20.73 -11.20 21.62
N MET A 892 -20.44 -12.08 20.65
CA MET A 892 -20.00 -13.45 20.94
C MET A 892 -18.67 -13.47 21.71
N LEU A 893 -17.67 -12.67 21.32
CA LEU A 893 -16.40 -12.54 22.04
C LEU A 893 -16.55 -11.98 23.47
N SER A 894 -17.67 -11.31 23.72
CA SER A 894 -18.04 -10.77 25.04
C SER A 894 -18.94 -11.71 25.86
N GLY A 895 -19.15 -12.94 25.40
CA GLY A 895 -19.95 -13.94 26.11
C GLY A 895 -21.45 -13.87 25.84
N ILE A 896 -21.89 -13.11 24.84
CA ILE A 896 -23.31 -12.99 24.44
C ILE A 896 -23.50 -13.69 23.09
N GLY A 897 -24.12 -14.87 23.07
CA GLY A 897 -24.29 -15.65 21.86
C GLY A 897 -24.60 -17.12 22.12
N PRO A 898 -24.55 -17.99 21.10
CA PRO A 898 -24.97 -19.38 21.24
C PRO A 898 -24.10 -20.14 22.26
N MET A 899 -24.67 -20.53 23.39
CA MET A 899 -23.94 -21.08 24.56
C MET A 899 -22.97 -22.19 24.20
N LYS A 900 -23.41 -23.19 23.42
CA LYS A 900 -22.57 -24.32 23.01
C LYS A 900 -21.36 -23.88 22.17
N HIS A 901 -21.55 -22.91 21.28
CA HIS A 901 -20.47 -22.39 20.43
C HIS A 901 -19.42 -21.64 21.26
N LEU A 902 -19.88 -20.82 22.21
CA LEU A 902 -19.01 -20.05 23.10
C LEU A 902 -18.16 -20.96 24.02
N ILE A 903 -18.78 -21.97 24.65
CA ILE A 903 -18.09 -22.95 25.49
C ILE A 903 -17.00 -23.68 24.70
N ASN A 904 -17.29 -24.11 23.46
CA ASN A 904 -16.32 -24.82 22.62
C ASN A 904 -15.08 -23.98 22.28
N LEU A 905 -15.18 -22.65 22.32
CA LEU A 905 -14.07 -21.72 22.07
C LEU A 905 -13.43 -21.18 23.37
N GLY A 906 -13.85 -21.69 24.53
CA GLY A 906 -13.34 -21.24 25.83
C GLY A 906 -13.76 -19.80 26.17
N ILE A 907 -14.95 -19.38 25.75
CA ILE A 907 -15.53 -18.07 26.09
C ILE A 907 -16.57 -18.27 27.19
N ASP A 908 -16.43 -17.52 28.28
CA ASP A 908 -17.40 -17.51 29.38
C ASP A 908 -18.76 -17.00 28.89
N VAL A 909 -19.81 -17.80 29.13
CA VAL A 909 -21.17 -17.47 28.70
C VAL A 909 -21.81 -16.52 29.71
N VAL A 910 -22.08 -15.29 29.27
CA VAL A 910 -22.81 -14.27 30.02
C VAL A 910 -24.31 -14.36 29.72
N GLN A 911 -24.65 -14.55 28.46
CA GLN A 911 -26.02 -14.66 27.98
C GLN A 911 -26.10 -15.57 26.76
N ASP A 912 -26.92 -16.62 26.85
CA ASP A 912 -27.28 -17.43 25.68
C ASP A 912 -28.26 -16.65 24.79
N ALA A 913 -27.92 -16.50 23.52
CA ALA A 913 -28.67 -15.72 22.55
C ALA A 913 -28.37 -16.18 21.11
N PRO A 914 -29.31 -16.06 20.15
CA PRO A 914 -29.13 -16.48 18.76
C PRO A 914 -28.26 -15.51 17.93
N VAL A 915 -27.22 -14.94 18.54
CA VAL A 915 -26.30 -13.98 17.89
C VAL A 915 -25.59 -14.65 16.71
N GLY A 916 -25.60 -13.97 15.56
CA GLY A 916 -24.97 -14.44 14.33
C GLY A 916 -25.89 -15.23 13.41
N GLU A 917 -27.09 -15.63 13.85
CA GLU A 917 -28.10 -16.29 12.99
C GLU A 917 -28.89 -15.27 12.15
N ASN A 918 -29.78 -15.74 11.27
CA ASN A 918 -30.62 -14.89 10.40
C ASN A 918 -29.81 -13.93 9.50
N PHE A 919 -28.62 -14.33 9.06
CA PHE A 919 -27.82 -13.49 8.17
C PHE A 919 -28.49 -13.40 6.80
N MET A 920 -28.77 -12.17 6.36
CA MET A 920 -29.44 -11.87 5.10
C MET A 920 -28.59 -10.93 4.25
N ASP A 921 -28.73 -11.07 2.94
CA ASP A 921 -28.14 -10.20 1.94
C ASP A 921 -28.93 -10.30 0.64
N HIS A 922 -28.92 -9.23 -0.15
CA HIS A 922 -29.52 -9.22 -1.48
C HIS A 922 -28.62 -9.98 -2.48
N ILE A 923 -29.23 -10.87 -3.25
CA ILE A 923 -28.53 -11.76 -4.19
C ILE A 923 -28.55 -11.13 -5.58
N ALA A 924 -27.40 -10.92 -6.20
CA ALA A 924 -27.28 -10.28 -7.51
C ALA A 924 -26.60 -11.15 -8.56
N PHE A 925 -26.89 -10.87 -9.82
CA PHE A 925 -26.28 -11.51 -10.97
C PHE A 925 -25.60 -10.48 -11.89
N TYR A 926 -24.27 -10.57 -12.02
CA TYR A 926 -23.46 -9.63 -12.79
C TYR A 926 -23.20 -10.07 -14.25
N GLY A 927 -23.86 -11.14 -14.72
CA GLY A 927 -23.54 -11.75 -16.02
C GLY A 927 -24.07 -11.01 -17.27
N LEU A 928 -25.08 -10.16 -17.12
CA LEU A 928 -25.77 -9.51 -18.24
C LEU A 928 -25.09 -8.19 -18.64
N THR A 929 -24.49 -8.19 -19.83
CA THR A 929 -23.87 -7.02 -20.46
C THR A 929 -24.16 -7.05 -21.95
N TRP A 930 -24.51 -5.90 -22.51
CA TRP A 930 -24.69 -5.72 -23.94
C TRP A 930 -23.63 -4.77 -24.50
N ALA A 931 -23.05 -5.15 -25.63
CA ALA A 931 -22.19 -4.28 -26.41
C ALA A 931 -23.03 -3.35 -27.29
N ILE A 932 -22.53 -2.15 -27.51
CA ILE A 932 -23.07 -1.16 -28.46
C ILE A 932 -21.95 -0.68 -29.37
N ASN A 933 -22.31 -0.14 -30.54
CA ASN A 933 -21.34 0.39 -31.50
C ASN A 933 -21.24 1.93 -31.50
N THR A 934 -21.81 2.59 -30.47
CA THR A 934 -21.78 4.05 -30.32
C THR A 934 -21.04 4.45 -29.04
N SER A 935 -20.42 5.64 -29.04
CA SER A 935 -19.70 6.20 -27.88
C SER A 935 -20.63 6.81 -26.82
N THR A 936 -21.84 6.27 -26.68
CA THR A 936 -22.90 6.83 -25.82
C THR A 936 -22.89 6.26 -24.40
N SER A 937 -21.99 5.31 -24.11
CA SER A 937 -21.78 4.71 -22.79
C SER A 937 -20.39 5.03 -22.22
N LEU A 938 -20.16 4.72 -20.95
CA LEU A 938 -18.88 4.97 -20.29
C LEU A 938 -17.90 3.83 -20.59
N LEU A 939 -16.77 4.18 -21.21
CA LEU A 939 -15.64 3.30 -21.39
C LEU A 939 -14.48 3.76 -20.49
N SER A 940 -13.95 2.87 -19.64
CA SER A 940 -12.86 3.19 -18.69
C SER A 940 -11.66 3.83 -19.38
N SER A 941 -11.37 3.37 -20.59
CA SER A 941 -10.36 3.88 -21.52
C SER A 941 -10.45 5.37 -21.76
N GLU A 942 -11.66 5.80 -22.09
CA GLU A 942 -11.95 7.17 -22.47
C GLU A 942 -12.07 8.09 -21.26
N GLN A 943 -12.52 7.57 -20.11
CA GLN A 943 -12.68 8.37 -18.89
C GLN A 943 -11.36 8.93 -18.37
N LEU A 944 -10.28 8.18 -18.55
CA LEU A 944 -8.96 8.56 -18.06
C LEU A 944 -8.02 9.12 -19.12
N ASN A 945 -8.45 9.07 -20.38
CA ASN A 945 -7.69 9.63 -21.47
C ASN A 945 -7.49 11.14 -21.21
N PRO A 946 -6.24 11.63 -21.02
CA PRO A 946 -5.98 13.02 -20.64
C PRO A 946 -6.30 14.02 -21.75
N PHE A 947 -6.51 13.54 -22.98
CA PHE A 947 -6.98 14.35 -24.09
C PHE A 947 -8.50 14.65 -23.98
N ASN A 948 -9.24 13.83 -23.23
CA ASN A 948 -10.65 14.05 -22.94
C ASN A 948 -10.84 14.98 -21.71
N PRO A 949 -11.91 15.79 -21.69
CA PRO A 949 -12.12 16.77 -20.63
C PRO A 949 -12.61 16.17 -19.30
N TYR A 950 -13.06 14.93 -19.27
CA TYR A 950 -13.88 14.38 -18.17
C TYR A 950 -13.22 14.48 -16.79
N ILE A 951 -11.98 13.99 -16.65
CA ILE A 951 -11.25 14.04 -15.37
C ILE A 951 -10.92 15.49 -14.99
N THR A 952 -10.57 16.32 -15.97
CA THR A 952 -10.22 17.73 -15.75
C THR A 952 -11.43 18.54 -15.29
N ASP A 953 -12.59 18.35 -15.91
CA ASP A 953 -13.84 19.00 -15.52
C ASP A 953 -14.30 18.56 -14.14
N PHE A 954 -14.13 17.28 -13.79
CA PHE A 954 -14.41 16.83 -12.44
C PHE A 954 -13.47 17.47 -11.41
N LEU A 955 -12.16 17.47 -11.65
CA LEU A 955 -11.19 18.02 -10.71
C LEU A 955 -11.37 19.54 -10.50
N LEU A 956 -11.75 20.28 -11.54
CA LEU A 956 -11.93 21.74 -11.48
C LEU A 956 -13.34 22.17 -11.07
N LYS A 957 -14.39 21.48 -11.55
CA LYS A 957 -15.79 21.94 -11.46
C LYS A 957 -16.73 20.93 -10.78
N ARG A 958 -16.26 19.70 -10.51
CA ARG A 958 -17.10 18.60 -9.97
C ARG A 958 -18.28 18.24 -10.88
N THR A 959 -18.08 18.30 -12.19
CA THR A 959 -19.09 17.97 -13.21
C THR A 959 -18.64 16.82 -14.11
N GLY A 960 -19.55 16.32 -14.95
CA GLY A 960 -19.26 15.30 -15.95
C GLY A 960 -19.33 13.85 -15.44
N PRO A 961 -18.85 12.87 -16.24
CA PRO A 961 -19.03 11.44 -15.99
C PRO A 961 -18.52 10.93 -14.65
N PHE A 962 -17.48 11.55 -14.08
CA PHE A 962 -16.91 11.15 -12.78
C PHE A 962 -17.88 11.32 -11.61
N THR A 963 -18.96 12.10 -11.80
CA THR A 963 -20.03 12.26 -10.82
C THR A 963 -21.01 11.07 -10.78
N ILE A 964 -20.86 10.08 -11.66
CA ILE A 964 -21.71 8.88 -11.73
C ILE A 964 -21.06 7.74 -10.91
N PRO A 965 -21.59 7.38 -9.72
CA PRO A 965 -21.15 6.24 -8.92
C PRO A 965 -20.98 4.93 -9.71
N GLY A 966 -19.73 4.52 -9.95
CA GLY A 966 -19.40 3.25 -10.61
C GLY A 966 -20.10 3.02 -11.97
N GLY A 967 -20.60 4.08 -12.62
CA GLY A 967 -21.40 3.99 -13.84
C GLY A 967 -22.90 3.66 -13.66
N LEU A 968 -23.38 3.43 -12.43
CA LEU A 968 -24.80 3.20 -12.15
C LEU A 968 -25.61 4.44 -12.54
N GLU A 969 -26.66 4.35 -13.34
CA GLU A 969 -27.45 5.53 -13.77
C GLU A 969 -28.96 5.35 -13.68
N GLY A 970 -29.45 4.11 -13.80
CA GLY A 970 -30.87 3.79 -13.76
C GLY A 970 -31.19 2.70 -12.75
N ILE A 971 -32.41 2.68 -12.25
CA ILE A 971 -32.94 1.67 -11.34
C ILE A 971 -34.40 1.39 -11.70
N GLY A 972 -34.83 0.13 -11.55
CA GLY A 972 -36.22 -0.24 -11.66
C GLY A 972 -36.60 -1.33 -10.66
N PHE A 973 -37.76 -1.18 -10.02
CA PHE A 973 -38.33 -2.20 -9.13
C PHE A 973 -39.52 -2.84 -9.83
N ILE A 974 -39.51 -4.18 -9.87
CA ILE A 974 -40.54 -4.95 -10.56
C ILE A 974 -41.09 -6.06 -9.68
N ASN A 975 -42.30 -6.51 -10.01
CA ASN A 975 -42.90 -7.71 -9.46
C ASN A 975 -43.02 -8.77 -10.55
N THR A 976 -42.16 -9.78 -10.52
CA THR A 976 -42.10 -10.80 -11.57
C THR A 976 -43.28 -11.77 -11.55
N LYS A 977 -44.01 -11.86 -10.44
CA LYS A 977 -45.21 -12.70 -10.32
C LYS A 977 -46.47 -12.02 -10.87
N HIS A 978 -46.52 -10.70 -10.73
CA HIS A 978 -47.63 -9.85 -11.16
C HIS A 978 -47.09 -8.62 -11.90
N PRO A 979 -46.52 -8.81 -13.10
CA PRO A 979 -45.84 -7.74 -13.85
C PRO A 979 -46.76 -6.59 -14.29
N GLU A 980 -48.07 -6.74 -14.18
CA GLU A 980 -49.10 -5.71 -14.40
C GLU A 980 -49.39 -4.86 -13.16
N LYS A 981 -49.06 -5.35 -11.95
CA LYS A 981 -49.26 -4.60 -10.70
C LYS A 981 -48.19 -3.53 -10.52
N ARG A 982 -48.60 -2.39 -9.98
CA ARG A 982 -47.72 -1.23 -9.69
C ARG A 982 -47.69 -0.89 -8.19
N ASN A 983 -48.36 -1.67 -7.38
CA ASN A 983 -48.40 -1.57 -5.92
C ASN A 983 -47.94 -2.87 -5.26
N GLY A 984 -47.58 -2.78 -3.99
CA GLY A 984 -47.03 -3.90 -3.20
C GLY A 984 -45.52 -4.01 -3.29
N LEU A 985 -44.99 -5.10 -2.69
CA LEU A 985 -43.55 -5.37 -2.64
C LEU A 985 -42.98 -5.80 -4.02
N PRO A 986 -41.88 -5.18 -4.49
CA PRO A 986 -41.11 -5.71 -5.60
C PRO A 986 -40.31 -6.94 -5.15
N ASP A 987 -40.11 -7.89 -6.06
CA ASP A 987 -39.29 -9.08 -5.82
C ASP A 987 -37.92 -9.01 -6.52
N ILE A 988 -37.80 -8.15 -7.55
CA ILE A 988 -36.55 -7.90 -8.28
C ILE A 988 -36.30 -6.40 -8.41
N GLU A 989 -35.06 -5.99 -8.14
CA GLU A 989 -34.49 -4.71 -8.61
C GLU A 989 -33.68 -4.97 -9.89
N LEU A 990 -33.85 -4.10 -10.88
CA LEU A 990 -33.06 -4.02 -12.09
C LEU A 990 -32.17 -2.77 -12.01
N LEU A 991 -30.90 -2.98 -11.62
CA LEU A 991 -29.94 -1.89 -11.47
C LEU A 991 -29.12 -1.73 -12.76
N PHE A 992 -29.26 -0.58 -13.40
CA PHE A 992 -28.66 -0.27 -14.70
C PHE A 992 -27.34 0.50 -14.56
N THR A 993 -26.33 0.06 -15.30
CA THR A 993 -25.05 0.74 -15.44
C THR A 993 -24.70 1.00 -16.89
N SER A 994 -24.10 2.16 -17.14
CA SER A 994 -23.59 2.56 -18.45
C SER A 994 -22.17 2.08 -18.72
N VAL A 995 -21.70 1.12 -17.92
CA VAL A 995 -20.40 0.45 -18.05
C VAL A 995 -20.63 -1.04 -18.32
N SER A 996 -19.80 -1.64 -19.17
CA SER A 996 -19.68 -3.09 -19.31
C SER A 996 -19.12 -3.72 -18.04
N PHE A 997 -19.80 -4.67 -17.39
CA PHE A 997 -19.23 -5.45 -16.29
C PHE A 997 -18.08 -6.35 -16.75
N LYS A 998 -18.00 -6.67 -18.05
CA LYS A 998 -16.94 -7.48 -18.66
C LYS A 998 -15.67 -6.65 -18.90
N ASN A 999 -15.17 -6.02 -17.84
CA ASN A 999 -13.94 -5.21 -17.84
C ASN A 999 -12.95 -5.68 -16.76
N TYR A 1000 -11.73 -5.16 -16.80
CA TYR A 1000 -10.68 -5.55 -15.85
C TYR A 1000 -11.05 -5.23 -14.39
N ILE A 1001 -11.64 -4.07 -14.12
CA ILE A 1001 -11.97 -3.60 -12.77
C ILE A 1001 -12.96 -4.56 -12.08
N PHE A 1002 -14.07 -4.89 -12.75
CA PHE A 1002 -15.11 -5.77 -12.19
C PHE A 1002 -14.62 -7.21 -12.06
N SER A 1003 -13.90 -7.72 -13.06
CA SER A 1003 -13.36 -9.09 -13.01
C SER A 1003 -12.42 -9.29 -11.81
N ASP A 1004 -11.64 -8.27 -11.47
CA ASP A 1004 -10.71 -8.31 -10.36
C ASP A 1004 -11.35 -7.98 -9.01
N MET A 1005 -12.30 -7.03 -8.97
CA MET A 1005 -13.12 -6.74 -7.77
C MET A 1005 -13.84 -7.99 -7.27
N LEU A 1006 -14.40 -8.80 -8.18
CA LEU A 1006 -15.10 -10.03 -7.84
C LEU A 1006 -14.15 -11.22 -7.60
N HIS A 1007 -12.84 -11.06 -7.84
CA HIS A 1007 -11.86 -12.16 -7.81
C HIS A 1007 -12.30 -13.35 -8.68
N LEU A 1008 -12.70 -13.08 -9.93
CA LEU A 1008 -13.13 -14.13 -10.84
C LEU A 1008 -11.98 -15.11 -11.14
N LYS A 1009 -12.33 -16.40 -11.22
CA LYS A 1009 -11.44 -17.47 -11.65
C LYS A 1009 -10.82 -17.14 -13.01
N LYS A 1010 -9.59 -17.63 -13.22
CA LYS A 1010 -8.80 -17.38 -14.43
C LYS A 1010 -9.55 -17.70 -15.72
N SER A 1011 -10.29 -18.82 -15.79
CA SER A 1011 -11.07 -19.22 -16.97
C SER A 1011 -12.12 -18.17 -17.35
N ILE A 1012 -12.93 -17.73 -16.39
CA ILE A 1012 -13.97 -16.71 -16.60
C ILE A 1012 -13.33 -15.35 -16.91
N ARG A 1013 -12.25 -15.00 -16.21
CA ARG A 1013 -11.51 -13.75 -16.44
C ARG A 1013 -10.96 -13.70 -17.88
N GLN A 1014 -10.47 -14.81 -18.41
CA GLN A 1014 -10.01 -14.91 -19.80
C GLN A 1014 -11.16 -14.69 -20.79
N GLU A 1015 -12.33 -15.28 -20.54
CA GLU A 1015 -13.51 -15.05 -21.39
C GLU A 1015 -13.98 -13.59 -21.36
N TRP A 1016 -14.01 -12.98 -20.19
CA TRP A 1016 -14.39 -11.56 -20.04
C TRP A 1016 -13.37 -10.62 -20.67
N SER A 1017 -12.08 -10.99 -20.68
CA SER A 1017 -11.00 -10.16 -21.24
C SER A 1017 -11.18 -9.84 -22.73
N LYS A 1018 -11.97 -10.64 -23.46
CA LYS A 1018 -12.32 -10.43 -24.87
C LYS A 1018 -13.13 -9.14 -25.11
N TYR A 1019 -13.73 -8.58 -24.07
CA TYR A 1019 -14.72 -7.49 -24.15
C TYR A 1019 -14.34 -6.23 -23.36
N VAL A 1020 -13.11 -6.14 -22.84
CA VAL A 1020 -12.68 -5.06 -21.93
C VAL A 1020 -12.85 -3.67 -22.54
N ASP A 1021 -12.49 -3.49 -23.81
CA ASP A 1021 -12.52 -2.20 -24.51
C ASP A 1021 -13.79 -2.03 -25.36
N THR A 1022 -14.88 -2.67 -24.96
CA THR A 1022 -16.16 -2.61 -25.69
C THR A 1022 -17.11 -1.62 -25.02
N PHE A 1023 -17.57 -0.62 -25.79
CA PHE A 1023 -18.70 0.21 -25.37
C PHE A 1023 -19.91 -0.68 -25.11
N GLY A 1024 -20.59 -0.43 -24.00
CA GLY A 1024 -21.68 -1.27 -23.57
C GLY A 1024 -22.32 -0.81 -22.28
N TRP A 1025 -23.41 -1.48 -21.93
CA TRP A 1025 -24.18 -1.27 -20.71
C TRP A 1025 -24.47 -2.62 -20.06
N SER A 1026 -24.74 -2.62 -18.76
CA SER A 1026 -25.08 -3.83 -18.01
C SER A 1026 -26.32 -3.61 -17.16
N LEU A 1027 -27.08 -4.69 -16.95
CA LEU A 1027 -28.31 -4.66 -16.16
C LEU A 1027 -28.29 -5.79 -15.17
N MET A 1028 -28.27 -5.45 -13.90
CA MET A 1028 -28.13 -6.41 -12.80
C MET A 1028 -29.50 -6.69 -12.19
N PRO A 1029 -30.07 -7.90 -12.36
CA PRO A 1029 -31.18 -8.34 -11.54
C PRO A 1029 -30.67 -8.65 -10.12
N ILE A 1030 -31.39 -8.15 -9.12
CA ILE A 1030 -31.10 -8.32 -7.71
C ILE A 1030 -32.37 -8.83 -7.01
N LEU A 1031 -32.27 -9.92 -6.27
CA LEU A 1031 -33.36 -10.47 -5.47
C LEU A 1031 -33.58 -9.62 -4.22
N MET A 1032 -34.76 -9.01 -4.09
CA MET A 1032 -35.11 -8.12 -2.97
C MET A 1032 -35.53 -8.87 -1.71
N LYS A 1033 -36.23 -10.00 -1.84
CA LYS A 1033 -36.79 -10.75 -0.70
C LYS A 1033 -36.28 -12.20 -0.65
N PRO A 1034 -34.97 -12.40 -0.46
CA PRO A 1034 -34.39 -13.74 -0.34
C PRO A 1034 -34.97 -14.47 0.88
N LYS A 1035 -35.35 -15.72 0.69
CA LYS A 1035 -35.79 -16.64 1.76
C LYS A 1035 -34.63 -17.39 2.39
N SER A 1036 -33.54 -17.58 1.65
CA SER A 1036 -32.31 -18.17 2.18
C SER A 1036 -31.79 -17.40 3.39
N ARG A 1037 -31.22 -18.11 4.37
CA ARG A 1037 -30.63 -17.54 5.59
C ARG A 1037 -29.25 -18.11 5.84
N GLY A 1038 -28.31 -17.21 6.07
CA GLY A 1038 -26.94 -17.48 6.45
C GLY A 1038 -26.71 -17.40 7.96
N ARG A 1039 -25.43 -17.46 8.35
CA ARG A 1039 -24.98 -17.22 9.72
C ARG A 1039 -23.54 -16.73 9.80
N ILE A 1040 -23.18 -16.12 10.92
CA ILE A 1040 -21.83 -15.71 11.33
C ILE A 1040 -21.43 -16.50 12.58
N THR A 1041 -20.26 -17.15 12.56
CA THR A 1041 -19.71 -17.86 13.72
C THR A 1041 -18.26 -17.46 13.99
N LEU A 1042 -17.85 -17.49 15.26
CA LEU A 1042 -16.45 -17.30 15.61
C LEU A 1042 -15.62 -18.52 15.21
N LEU A 1043 -14.40 -18.28 14.70
CA LEU A 1043 -13.39 -19.32 14.48
C LEU A 1043 -12.42 -19.46 15.66
N ALA A 1044 -12.24 -18.38 16.44
CA ALA A 1044 -11.36 -18.33 17.59
C ALA A 1044 -11.86 -17.28 18.60
N ASN A 1045 -11.40 -17.40 19.85
CA ASN A 1045 -11.55 -16.35 20.87
C ASN A 1045 -10.48 -15.24 20.68
N ASP A 1046 -10.50 -14.62 19.50
CA ASP A 1046 -9.59 -13.51 19.13
C ASP A 1046 -10.30 -12.61 18.12
N VAL A 1047 -10.41 -11.31 18.45
CA VAL A 1047 -11.04 -10.31 17.59
C VAL A 1047 -10.31 -10.12 16.26
N ASN A 1048 -9.01 -10.42 16.21
CA ASN A 1048 -8.20 -10.30 14.99
C ASN A 1048 -8.43 -11.47 14.01
N VAL A 1049 -9.06 -12.55 14.48
CA VAL A 1049 -9.48 -13.67 13.63
C VAL A 1049 -10.84 -13.33 13.05
N LYS A 1050 -10.90 -13.24 11.72
CA LYS A 1050 -12.15 -13.01 10.99
C LYS A 1050 -13.15 -14.15 11.28
N PRO A 1051 -14.45 -13.85 11.48
CA PRO A 1051 -15.45 -14.87 11.71
C PRO A 1051 -15.70 -15.68 10.43
N GLU A 1052 -16.22 -16.89 10.57
CA GLU A 1052 -16.73 -17.67 9.44
C GLU A 1052 -18.07 -17.07 8.98
N ILE A 1053 -18.19 -16.81 7.68
CA ILE A 1053 -19.38 -16.25 7.06
C ILE A 1053 -20.02 -17.30 6.16
N THR A 1054 -21.28 -17.64 6.43
CA THR A 1054 -22.08 -18.52 5.58
C THR A 1054 -23.28 -17.74 5.05
N LEU A 1055 -23.42 -17.62 3.72
CA LEU A 1055 -24.53 -16.88 3.08
C LEU A 1055 -25.72 -17.78 2.73
N ASN A 1056 -25.47 -19.04 2.34
CA ASN A 1056 -26.50 -19.99 1.91
C ASN A 1056 -27.36 -19.50 0.73
N TYR A 1057 -26.81 -18.73 -0.21
CA TYR A 1057 -27.54 -18.32 -1.41
C TYR A 1057 -28.17 -19.50 -2.14
N PHE A 1058 -29.43 -19.30 -2.57
CA PHE A 1058 -30.24 -20.29 -3.28
C PHE A 1058 -30.45 -21.60 -2.52
N ASN A 1059 -30.40 -21.57 -1.19
CA ASN A 1059 -30.78 -22.73 -0.39
C ASN A 1059 -32.30 -22.93 -0.41
N ASP A 1060 -33.08 -21.86 -0.48
CA ASP A 1060 -34.51 -21.93 -0.83
C ASP A 1060 -34.66 -21.89 -2.37
N PRO A 1061 -35.36 -22.87 -2.99
CA PRO A 1061 -35.51 -22.94 -4.44
C PRO A 1061 -36.35 -21.78 -5.02
N ASN A 1062 -37.18 -21.10 -4.23
CA ASN A 1062 -37.93 -19.94 -4.69
C ASN A 1062 -37.02 -18.75 -5.02
N ASP A 1063 -35.87 -18.63 -4.34
CA ASP A 1063 -34.90 -17.57 -4.62
C ASP A 1063 -34.35 -17.72 -6.04
N MET A 1064 -34.02 -18.96 -6.44
CA MET A 1064 -33.57 -19.27 -7.80
C MET A 1064 -34.67 -19.01 -8.84
N LYS A 1065 -35.90 -19.48 -8.57
CA LYS A 1065 -37.04 -19.28 -9.48
C LYS A 1065 -37.31 -17.79 -9.73
N THR A 1066 -37.28 -16.97 -8.69
CA THR A 1066 -37.51 -15.52 -8.78
C THR A 1066 -36.38 -14.83 -9.53
N MET A 1067 -35.13 -15.22 -9.26
CA MET A 1067 -33.97 -14.69 -9.99
C MET A 1067 -34.00 -15.03 -11.49
N ILE A 1068 -34.42 -16.23 -11.87
CA ILE A 1068 -34.61 -16.58 -13.29
C ILE A 1068 -35.68 -15.68 -13.93
N ALA A 1069 -36.81 -15.43 -13.25
CA ALA A 1069 -37.85 -14.53 -13.76
C ALA A 1069 -37.36 -13.07 -13.91
N GLY A 1070 -36.56 -12.59 -12.96
CA GLY A 1070 -35.88 -11.30 -13.06
C GLY A 1070 -34.91 -11.22 -14.23
N LEU A 1071 -34.13 -12.28 -14.45
CA LEU A 1071 -33.20 -12.41 -15.57
C LEU A 1071 -33.95 -12.37 -16.92
N ARG A 1072 -35.07 -13.10 -17.05
CA ARG A 1072 -35.93 -13.04 -18.24
C ARG A 1072 -36.43 -11.63 -18.51
N THR A 1073 -36.83 -10.91 -17.47
CA THR A 1073 -37.28 -9.53 -17.60
C THR A 1073 -36.13 -8.62 -18.08
N ALA A 1074 -34.93 -8.79 -17.54
CA ALA A 1074 -33.74 -8.06 -17.99
C ALA A 1074 -33.34 -8.36 -19.45
N LEU A 1075 -33.48 -9.62 -19.89
CA LEU A 1075 -33.25 -9.99 -21.30
C LEU A 1075 -34.26 -9.31 -22.24
N ASN A 1076 -35.55 -9.33 -21.89
CA ASN A 1076 -36.59 -8.64 -22.65
C ASN A 1076 -36.36 -7.13 -22.69
N PHE A 1077 -35.85 -6.55 -21.61
CA PHE A 1077 -35.48 -5.14 -21.55
C PHE A 1077 -34.46 -4.77 -22.63
N GLY A 1078 -33.44 -5.61 -22.83
CA GLY A 1078 -32.43 -5.42 -23.89
C GLY A 1078 -32.97 -5.55 -25.32
N GLN A 1079 -34.17 -6.11 -25.50
CA GLN A 1079 -34.84 -6.30 -26.80
C GLN A 1079 -35.82 -5.17 -27.16
N THR A 1080 -36.04 -4.21 -26.27
CA THR A 1080 -36.88 -3.03 -26.53
C THR A 1080 -36.36 -2.20 -27.70
N LYS A 1081 -37.23 -1.45 -28.38
CA LYS A 1081 -36.86 -0.64 -29.55
C LYS A 1081 -35.83 0.42 -29.16
N ALA A 1082 -35.99 1.05 -28.01
CA ALA A 1082 -35.03 2.02 -27.48
C ALA A 1082 -33.61 1.44 -27.32
N MET A 1083 -33.48 0.21 -26.81
CA MET A 1083 -32.17 -0.42 -26.65
C MET A 1083 -31.63 -0.96 -27.99
N GLN A 1084 -32.49 -1.50 -28.85
CA GLN A 1084 -32.11 -1.96 -30.19
C GLN A 1084 -31.66 -0.82 -31.11
N ALA A 1085 -32.16 0.40 -30.92
CA ALA A 1085 -31.70 1.59 -31.64
C ALA A 1085 -30.22 1.93 -31.39
N LEU A 1086 -29.63 1.40 -30.31
CA LEU A 1086 -28.19 1.51 -30.00
C LEU A 1086 -27.34 0.39 -30.64
N ASN A 1087 -27.94 -0.47 -31.47
CA ASN A 1087 -27.37 -1.74 -31.94
C ASN A 1087 -26.89 -2.64 -30.79
N SER A 1088 -27.68 -2.66 -29.71
CA SER A 1088 -27.33 -3.37 -28.48
C SER A 1088 -27.37 -4.89 -28.66
N GLN A 1089 -26.23 -5.56 -28.44
CA GLN A 1089 -26.07 -7.01 -28.58
C GLN A 1089 -25.63 -7.65 -27.27
N LEU A 1090 -26.35 -8.69 -26.80
CA LEU A 1090 -26.01 -9.40 -25.57
C LEU A 1090 -24.66 -10.11 -25.75
N LEU A 1091 -23.71 -9.83 -24.86
CA LEU A 1091 -22.41 -10.49 -24.88
C LEU A 1091 -22.52 -11.89 -24.27
N GLN A 1092 -22.47 -12.90 -25.14
CA GLN A 1092 -22.42 -14.31 -24.76
C GLN A 1092 -21.02 -14.69 -24.27
N ILE A 1093 -20.98 -15.45 -23.17
CA ILE A 1093 -19.73 -15.98 -22.60
C ILE A 1093 -19.73 -17.50 -22.69
N THR A 1094 -18.61 -18.04 -23.17
CA THR A 1094 -18.41 -19.48 -23.24
C THR A 1094 -17.96 -19.97 -21.88
N CYS A 1095 -18.90 -20.40 -21.03
CA CYS A 1095 -18.58 -20.98 -19.73
C CYS A 1095 -18.57 -22.51 -19.82
N THR A 1096 -17.38 -23.10 -19.71
CA THR A 1096 -17.18 -24.56 -19.71
C THR A 1096 -18.00 -25.27 -18.63
N GLU A 1097 -18.30 -24.62 -17.51
CA GLU A 1097 -19.04 -25.20 -16.41
C GLU A 1097 -20.55 -25.36 -16.69
N CYS A 1098 -21.08 -24.60 -17.66
CA CYS A 1098 -22.49 -24.60 -18.02
C CYS A 1098 -22.75 -25.10 -19.45
N HIS A 1099 -21.74 -25.62 -20.13
CA HIS A 1099 -21.82 -26.06 -21.53
C HIS A 1099 -22.74 -27.26 -21.77
N ASP A 1100 -22.94 -28.10 -20.75
CA ASP A 1100 -23.81 -29.28 -20.80
C ASP A 1100 -25.31 -28.92 -20.83
N TYR A 1101 -25.65 -27.65 -20.56
CA TYR A 1101 -27.03 -27.18 -20.59
C TYR A 1101 -27.32 -26.45 -21.90
N GLU A 1102 -28.49 -26.71 -22.49
CA GLU A 1102 -28.97 -25.98 -23.66
C GLU A 1102 -29.00 -24.48 -23.37
N TYR A 1103 -28.36 -23.68 -24.24
CA TYR A 1103 -28.29 -22.24 -24.11
C TYR A 1103 -29.69 -21.64 -23.99
N ASP A 1104 -29.83 -20.63 -23.12
CA ASP A 1104 -31.09 -19.95 -22.81
C ASP A 1104 -32.19 -20.84 -22.17
N SER A 1105 -31.89 -22.08 -21.78
CA SER A 1105 -32.78 -22.88 -20.93
C SER A 1105 -32.76 -22.41 -19.47
N ASN A 1106 -33.77 -22.78 -18.67
CA ASN A 1106 -33.77 -22.49 -17.24
C ASN A 1106 -32.60 -23.19 -16.51
N ALA A 1107 -32.20 -24.38 -16.95
CA ALA A 1107 -31.07 -25.11 -16.39
C ALA A 1107 -29.74 -24.39 -16.66
N TYR A 1108 -29.57 -23.85 -17.87
CA TYR A 1108 -28.42 -22.99 -18.21
C TYR A 1108 -28.37 -21.74 -17.32
N TRP A 1109 -29.50 -21.02 -17.17
CA TRP A 1109 -29.54 -19.82 -16.34
C TRP A 1109 -29.35 -20.10 -14.85
N GLU A 1110 -29.84 -21.23 -14.33
CA GLU A 1110 -29.51 -21.67 -12.98
C GLU A 1110 -28.00 -21.90 -12.81
N CYS A 1111 -27.37 -22.61 -13.75
CA CYS A 1111 -25.92 -22.82 -13.72
C CYS A 1111 -25.16 -21.48 -13.71
N MET A 1112 -25.53 -20.56 -14.60
CA MET A 1112 -24.94 -19.23 -14.68
C MET A 1112 -25.16 -18.42 -13.40
N LEU A 1113 -26.37 -18.46 -12.83
CA LEU A 1113 -26.69 -17.78 -11.58
C LEU A 1113 -25.82 -18.28 -10.43
N ARG A 1114 -25.53 -19.57 -10.34
CA ARG A 1114 -24.61 -20.15 -9.33
C ARG A 1114 -23.14 -19.81 -9.61
N LEU A 1115 -22.76 -19.69 -10.87
CA LEU A 1115 -21.40 -19.37 -11.30
C LEU A 1115 -21.06 -17.90 -10.99
N LEU A 1116 -21.89 -16.97 -11.44
CA LEU A 1116 -21.66 -15.52 -11.33
C LEU A 1116 -22.56 -14.85 -10.29
N THR A 1117 -23.00 -15.61 -9.27
CA THR A 1117 -23.66 -15.02 -8.10
C THR A 1117 -22.70 -14.07 -7.43
N SER A 1118 -23.21 -12.92 -6.99
CA SER A 1118 -22.49 -12.09 -6.04
C SER A 1118 -23.48 -11.39 -5.11
N THR A 1119 -22.91 -10.77 -4.10
CA THR A 1119 -23.56 -9.87 -3.15
C THR A 1119 -23.60 -8.45 -3.74
N VAL A 1120 -24.59 -7.65 -3.31
CA VAL A 1120 -24.59 -6.18 -3.44
C VAL A 1120 -24.25 -5.48 -2.12
N PHE A 1121 -23.68 -6.25 -1.19
CA PHE A 1121 -23.09 -5.84 0.07
C PHE A 1121 -24.10 -5.33 1.09
N HIS A 1122 -25.31 -5.91 1.10
CA HIS A 1122 -26.47 -5.53 1.92
C HIS A 1122 -26.68 -6.49 3.11
N TYR A 1123 -25.59 -6.73 3.83
CA TYR A 1123 -25.57 -7.60 5.00
C TYR A 1123 -26.45 -7.07 6.14
N CYS A 1124 -27.34 -7.91 6.68
CA CYS A 1124 -28.20 -7.57 7.81
C CYS A 1124 -28.66 -8.80 8.62
N GLY A 1125 -29.34 -8.56 9.74
CA GLY A 1125 -30.12 -9.56 10.48
C GLY A 1125 -29.43 -10.39 11.57
N THR A 1126 -28.12 -10.28 11.72
CA THR A 1126 -27.31 -11.09 12.66
C THR A 1126 -27.54 -10.82 14.15
N CYS A 1127 -28.17 -9.70 14.48
CA CYS A 1127 -28.59 -9.33 15.83
C CYS A 1127 -30.09 -9.00 15.80
N LYS A 1128 -30.90 -9.85 15.15
CA LYS A 1128 -32.32 -9.67 14.86
C LYS A 1128 -33.11 -9.01 16.00
N MET A 1129 -33.85 -7.97 15.67
CA MET A 1129 -34.84 -7.34 16.54
C MET A 1129 -36.11 -8.19 16.62
N GLY A 1130 -36.68 -8.34 17.81
CA GLY A 1130 -37.96 -9.01 18.01
C GLY A 1130 -38.57 -8.72 19.37
N ALA A 1131 -39.80 -9.17 19.61
CA ALA A 1131 -40.39 -9.10 20.94
C ALA A 1131 -39.52 -9.86 21.96
N LYS A 1132 -39.51 -9.45 23.24
CA LYS A 1132 -38.65 -10.07 24.27
C LYS A 1132 -38.84 -11.59 24.44
N GLY A 1133 -39.99 -12.13 24.06
CA GLY A 1133 -40.28 -13.57 24.10
C GLY A 1133 -39.98 -14.31 22.78
N ASP A 1134 -39.54 -13.63 21.72
CA ASP A 1134 -39.12 -14.26 20.47
C ASP A 1134 -37.78 -14.98 20.70
N PRO A 1135 -37.72 -16.32 20.61
CA PRO A 1135 -36.48 -17.07 20.86
C PRO A 1135 -35.41 -16.84 19.79
N THR A 1136 -35.76 -16.19 18.68
CA THR A 1136 -34.86 -15.86 17.58
C THR A 1136 -34.36 -14.41 17.64
N ALA A 1137 -34.79 -13.62 18.63
CA ALA A 1137 -34.39 -12.23 18.80
C ALA A 1137 -33.12 -12.09 19.65
N VAL A 1138 -32.30 -11.10 19.30
CA VAL A 1138 -31.11 -10.67 20.05
C VAL A 1138 -31.37 -9.34 20.75
N VAL A 1139 -32.11 -8.43 20.09
CA VAL A 1139 -32.50 -7.14 20.67
C VAL A 1139 -34.01 -6.98 20.71
N ASP A 1140 -34.50 -6.22 21.71
CA ASP A 1140 -35.92 -5.87 21.80
C ASP A 1140 -36.30 -4.72 20.82
N PRO A 1141 -37.59 -4.34 20.68
CA PRO A 1141 -37.98 -3.27 19.76
C PRO A 1141 -37.44 -1.87 20.11
N LYS A 1142 -36.80 -1.70 21.27
CA LYS A 1142 -36.05 -0.51 21.66
C LYS A 1142 -34.54 -0.69 21.40
N LEU A 1143 -34.15 -1.73 20.66
CA LEU A 1143 -32.78 -2.06 20.29
C LEU A 1143 -31.87 -2.46 21.45
N LYS A 1144 -32.44 -2.79 22.62
CA LYS A 1144 -31.68 -3.26 23.78
C LYS A 1144 -31.39 -4.74 23.67
N VAL A 1145 -30.15 -5.14 23.97
CA VAL A 1145 -29.78 -6.55 24.01
C VAL A 1145 -30.60 -7.26 25.09
N ILE A 1146 -31.33 -8.31 24.69
CA ILE A 1146 -32.22 -9.02 25.60
C ILE A 1146 -31.37 -9.72 26.66
N GLY A 1147 -31.70 -9.47 27.94
CA GLY A 1147 -30.98 -10.04 29.08
C GLY A 1147 -29.75 -9.26 29.55
N ILE A 1148 -29.34 -8.17 28.86
CA ILE A 1148 -28.20 -7.33 29.25
C ILE A 1148 -28.64 -5.87 29.41
N GLN A 1149 -28.41 -5.29 30.57
CA GLN A 1149 -28.76 -3.89 30.86
C GLN A 1149 -27.68 -2.93 30.31
N GLY A 1150 -28.09 -1.74 29.88
CA GLY A 1150 -27.16 -0.70 29.43
C GLY A 1150 -26.43 -1.01 28.11
N LEU A 1151 -26.92 -1.96 27.32
CA LEU A 1151 -26.33 -2.36 26.04
C LEU A 1151 -27.37 -2.31 24.91
N ARG A 1152 -27.03 -1.66 23.79
CA ARG A 1152 -27.80 -1.68 22.55
C ARG A 1152 -26.97 -2.12 21.35
N VAL A 1153 -27.66 -2.62 20.34
CA VAL A 1153 -27.12 -2.75 18.98
C VAL A 1153 -27.98 -1.89 18.06
N ALA A 1154 -27.36 -1.00 17.29
CA ALA A 1154 -28.10 -0.03 16.48
C ALA A 1154 -27.49 0.12 15.09
N ASP A 1155 -27.43 -0.97 14.33
CA ASP A 1155 -26.96 -1.01 12.95
C ASP A 1155 -27.77 -2.03 12.11
N ALA A 1156 -27.37 -2.30 10.86
CA ALA A 1156 -28.08 -3.22 9.97
C ALA A 1156 -28.28 -4.65 10.53
N SER A 1157 -27.48 -5.08 11.52
CA SER A 1157 -27.65 -6.38 12.17
C SER A 1157 -29.02 -6.57 12.81
N ILE A 1158 -29.73 -5.49 13.17
CA ILE A 1158 -31.01 -5.60 13.89
C ILE A 1158 -32.21 -5.88 12.99
N MET A 1159 -32.08 -5.75 11.67
CA MET A 1159 -33.21 -5.88 10.75
C MET A 1159 -33.81 -7.30 10.83
N PRO A 1160 -35.09 -7.47 11.24
CA PRO A 1160 -35.67 -8.80 11.36
C PRO A 1160 -35.91 -9.46 10.01
N GLU A 1161 -36.20 -8.66 9.00
CA GLU A 1161 -36.31 -9.04 7.59
C GLU A 1161 -35.64 -7.95 6.76
N ILE A 1162 -34.93 -8.33 5.69
CA ILE A 1162 -34.33 -7.36 4.77
C ILE A 1162 -35.43 -6.56 4.03
N ILE A 1163 -35.21 -5.26 3.84
CA ILE A 1163 -36.14 -4.39 3.11
C ILE A 1163 -35.93 -4.49 1.60
N SER A 1164 -36.90 -4.07 0.80
CA SER A 1164 -36.85 -4.10 -0.66
C SER A 1164 -36.05 -2.90 -1.20
N GLY A 1165 -34.74 -2.90 -1.01
CA GLY A 1165 -33.88 -1.81 -1.47
C GLY A 1165 -32.49 -1.80 -0.82
N HIS A 1166 -31.69 -0.79 -1.14
CA HIS A 1166 -30.34 -0.61 -0.59
C HIS A 1166 -30.41 -0.15 0.88
N LEU A 1167 -29.53 -0.72 1.73
CA LEU A 1167 -29.66 -0.57 3.18
C LEU A 1167 -29.10 0.74 3.75
N SER A 1168 -28.43 1.56 2.94
CA SER A 1168 -27.74 2.76 3.44
C SER A 1168 -28.67 3.76 4.13
N ILE A 1169 -29.77 4.15 3.46
CA ILE A 1169 -30.76 5.08 4.02
C ILE A 1169 -31.56 4.46 5.18
N PRO A 1170 -32.02 3.20 5.12
CA PRO A 1170 -32.60 2.49 6.27
C PRO A 1170 -31.71 2.48 7.52
N VAL A 1171 -30.38 2.34 7.37
CA VAL A 1171 -29.46 2.37 8.51
C VAL A 1171 -29.35 3.77 9.13
N TYR A 1172 -29.36 4.83 8.34
CA TYR A 1172 -29.48 6.19 8.88
C TYR A 1172 -30.79 6.38 9.64
N MET A 1173 -31.91 5.86 9.11
CA MET A 1173 -33.21 5.93 9.77
C MET A 1173 -33.19 5.19 11.12
N ILE A 1174 -32.65 3.96 11.16
CA ILE A 1174 -32.47 3.19 12.41
C ILE A 1174 -31.68 4.01 13.43
N ALA A 1175 -30.60 4.66 12.99
CA ALA A 1175 -29.74 5.46 13.84
C ALA A 1175 -30.41 6.74 14.36
N GLU A 1176 -31.15 7.45 13.53
CA GLU A 1176 -31.94 8.62 13.92
C GLU A 1176 -33.02 8.27 14.96
N LYS A 1177 -33.70 7.14 14.76
CA LYS A 1177 -34.70 6.63 15.69
C LYS A 1177 -34.05 6.18 17.00
N ALA A 1178 -32.94 5.44 16.92
CA ALA A 1178 -32.19 4.98 18.10
C ALA A 1178 -31.72 6.17 18.95
N ALA A 1179 -31.19 7.23 18.33
CA ALA A 1179 -30.77 8.43 19.04
C ALA A 1179 -31.92 9.09 19.81
N ASP A 1180 -33.13 9.15 19.24
CA ASP A 1180 -34.30 9.69 19.95
C ASP A 1180 -34.80 8.75 21.05
N MET A 1181 -34.80 7.42 20.84
CA MET A 1181 -35.13 6.44 21.90
C MET A 1181 -34.19 6.57 23.10
N ILE A 1182 -32.89 6.75 22.86
CA ILE A 1182 -31.88 6.93 23.92
C ILE A 1182 -32.14 8.25 24.67
N LYS A 1183 -32.41 9.34 23.96
CA LYS A 1183 -32.71 10.64 24.59
C LYS A 1183 -33.98 10.59 25.42
N GLU A 1184 -35.03 9.93 24.92
CA GLU A 1184 -36.29 9.74 25.64
C GLU A 1184 -36.06 8.96 26.94
N GLU A 1185 -35.35 7.84 26.87
CA GLU A 1185 -35.10 6.99 28.04
C GLU A 1185 -34.32 7.70 29.14
N TRP A 1186 -33.37 8.55 28.77
CA TRP A 1186 -32.54 9.28 29.72
C TRP A 1186 -33.02 10.70 30.03
N GLY A 1187 -34.25 11.05 29.60
CA GLY A 1187 -34.91 12.30 29.96
C GLY A 1187 -34.34 13.56 29.30
N TYR A 1188 -33.75 13.44 28.11
CA TYR A 1188 -33.13 14.54 27.37
C TYR A 1188 -34.00 15.16 26.27
N LEU A 1189 -35.15 14.56 25.97
CA LEU A 1189 -36.16 15.23 25.15
C LEU A 1189 -36.98 16.12 26.09
N GLU A 1190 -37.12 17.41 25.76
CA GLU A 1190 -38.15 18.23 26.40
C GLU A 1190 -39.49 17.52 26.21
N LYS A 1191 -40.29 17.42 27.30
CA LYS A 1191 -41.67 16.98 27.17
C LYS A 1191 -42.36 18.01 26.28
N SER A 1192 -42.53 17.68 25.00
CA SER A 1192 -43.32 18.47 24.04
C SER A 1192 -44.74 18.63 24.51
#